data_AF-A0A2D4SQ27-F1
#
_entry.id   AF-A0A2D4SQ27-F1
#
_cell.length_a   1.000
_cell.length_b   1.000
_cell.length_c   1.000
_cell.angle_alpha   90.00
_cell.angle_beta   90.00
_cell.angle_gamma   90.00
#
_symmetry.space_group_name_H-M   'P 1'
#
loop_
_entity.id
_entity.type
_entity.pdbx_description
1 polymer ?
#
loop_
_entity_poly.entity_id
_entity_poly.type
_entity_poly.pdbx_seq_one_letter_code
_entity_poly.pdbx_strand_id
1 'polypeptide(L)'
;MNNPTIIYTKTDEAPALATHSLLPIIRAFTCSSDIKIVLKDISLAGRILSQFPEYLNPDQIVEDALADLGEKTQDPTTNIIKLPNISASLPQMLAAIEELQSQGYALPDYPESPQTDEEKSIKARYDKTKGSAVNPVLREGNSDRRAPNAVKKYAQSNPHRMGAWTADSLSHVASMDEGDFFGSEKSTTISRATSASIVLTDAQGNAATLKEGINLLEGEIIDASFMSRTKLRAFFAAQIQEAKESGILLSVHLKATMMKVSDPIIFGHIVEIFYKDVFAKYAELVDRLGINSNNGIADFYNKIEGLPQAEREAIEADILAVYENSPDLAMVDSDKGITNLHVPNNVIIDASMPAAIRTSGKMWNSEGKTQDTKFIIPDRSYASLYQVVIDFCKKHGAFDVTKMGSVSNVGLMAKKAEEYGSHDKTFLIPHAGSISVVDTDGNTLLSHEVETGDIWRMCQVKDDPIRDWVKLGVTRAKAVGSAVFWLDENRAHDAELIKKVHVYLQEHDTTGLDISIRSVSDATAYTLERVKAGLDTVSVTGNVLRDYLTDLFPILELGTSAKMLSIVPLMKGGGLFETGAGGSAPKHVQQFTAENHLRWDSLGEFLAIAVSLEHLSKVHNHEAAALLSETLDEATTRLLKERKSPSRKVNELDNRGSHFYLALFWAEALSEQHEDANLKAYFSPVAKKLREKEDIIVSELNQAQGVPMDVAGYYNPSDDLCTQAMRPSETLNKILDTFSE
;
A
#
# COMPACT_ATOMS: atom_id res chain seq x y z
N MET A 1 -3.85 34.26 -18.02
CA MET A 1 -4.22 32.83 -17.98
C MET A 1 -3.49 32.24 -16.79
N ASN A 2 -4.14 31.43 -15.94
CA ASN A 2 -3.43 30.80 -14.83
C ASN A 2 -2.44 29.77 -15.39
N ASN A 3 -1.17 29.88 -15.02
CA ASN A 3 -0.14 28.91 -15.40
C ASN A 3 -0.56 27.49 -14.95
N PRO A 4 -0.44 26.47 -15.81
CA PRO A 4 -0.68 25.07 -15.43
C PRO A 4 0.10 24.72 -14.16
N THR A 5 -0.56 24.10 -13.19
CA THR A 5 0.00 23.88 -11.86
C THR A 5 0.07 22.39 -11.55
N ILE A 6 1.23 21.94 -11.10
CA ILE A 6 1.42 20.63 -10.49
C ILE A 6 1.55 20.84 -8.98
N ILE A 7 0.76 20.10 -8.21
CA ILE A 7 0.85 20.07 -6.77
C ILE A 7 1.80 18.94 -6.37
N TYR A 8 2.86 19.27 -5.66
CA TYR A 8 3.80 18.32 -5.09
C TYR A 8 3.55 18.21 -3.58
N THR A 9 3.55 17.01 -3.03
CA THR A 9 3.25 16.81 -1.60
C THR A 9 4.53 16.80 -0.76
N LYS A 10 4.60 17.65 0.27
CA LYS A 10 5.57 17.51 1.37
C LYS A 10 5.00 16.48 2.35
N THR A 11 5.77 15.44 2.63
CA THR A 11 5.35 14.31 3.47
C THR A 11 6.30 14.12 4.65
N ASP A 12 6.73 12.90 4.93
CA ASP A 12 7.44 12.52 6.15
C ASP A 12 8.73 11.76 5.82
N GLU A 13 9.68 11.74 6.75
CA GLU A 13 10.84 10.84 6.74
C GLU A 13 11.69 10.91 5.44
N ALA A 14 11.96 9.77 4.79
CA ALA A 14 12.87 9.69 3.66
C ALA A 14 12.40 10.46 2.40
N PRO A 15 11.13 10.34 1.94
CA PRO A 15 10.65 11.15 0.82
C PRO A 15 10.61 12.66 1.13
N ALA A 16 10.40 13.07 2.38
CA ALA A 16 10.51 14.47 2.77
C ALA A 16 11.94 14.99 2.58
N LEU A 17 12.95 14.25 3.06
CA LEU A 17 14.36 14.58 2.82
C LEU A 17 14.70 14.61 1.32
N ALA A 18 14.28 13.60 0.55
CA ALA A 18 14.52 13.55 -0.90
C ALA A 18 13.91 14.76 -1.63
N THR A 19 12.73 15.22 -1.20
CA THR A 19 12.05 16.40 -1.76
C THR A 19 12.93 17.66 -1.67
N HIS A 20 13.68 17.87 -0.58
CA HIS A 20 14.60 19.02 -0.47
C HIS A 20 15.72 19.02 -1.52
N SER A 21 16.08 17.85 -2.04
CA SER A 21 17.07 17.71 -3.11
C SER A 21 16.45 17.77 -4.51
N LEU A 22 15.33 17.07 -4.73
CA LEU A 22 14.73 16.92 -6.06
C LEU A 22 13.84 18.09 -6.48
N LEU A 23 13.07 18.68 -5.56
CA LEU A 23 12.10 19.74 -5.89
C LEU A 23 12.72 20.98 -6.56
N PRO A 24 13.91 21.47 -6.14
CA PRO A 24 14.60 22.55 -6.85
C PRO A 24 14.96 22.21 -8.29
N ILE A 25 15.36 20.96 -8.57
CA ILE A 25 15.64 20.48 -9.93
C ILE A 25 14.35 20.50 -10.75
N ILE A 26 13.25 19.94 -10.24
CA ILE A 26 11.96 19.94 -10.96
C ILE A 26 11.55 21.37 -11.30
N ARG A 27 11.60 22.29 -10.34
CA ARG A 27 11.25 23.70 -10.57
C ARG A 27 12.11 24.36 -11.64
N ALA A 28 13.42 24.14 -11.61
CA ALA A 28 14.34 24.66 -12.63
C ALA A 28 14.00 24.14 -14.03
N PHE A 29 13.68 22.84 -14.15
CA PHE A 29 13.40 22.20 -15.44
C PHE A 29 12.02 22.54 -16.00
N THR A 30 11.05 22.86 -15.14
CA THR A 30 9.68 23.20 -15.58
C THR A 30 9.45 24.71 -15.77
N CYS A 31 10.35 25.56 -15.25
CA CYS A 31 10.24 27.01 -15.33
C CYS A 31 10.22 27.53 -16.77
N SER A 32 11.06 26.97 -17.66
CA SER A 32 11.12 27.31 -19.09
C SER A 32 9.83 26.99 -19.88
N SER A 33 8.88 26.32 -19.23
CA SER A 33 7.64 25.85 -19.83
C SER A 33 6.41 26.37 -19.10
N ASP A 34 6.52 27.45 -18.31
CA ASP A 34 5.40 28.09 -17.60
C ASP A 34 4.60 27.14 -16.67
N ILE A 35 5.19 26.03 -16.22
CA ILE A 35 4.55 25.08 -15.31
C ILE A 35 4.93 25.43 -13.87
N LYS A 36 3.92 25.70 -13.05
CA LYS A 36 4.09 26.04 -11.65
C LYS A 36 4.09 24.79 -10.77
N ILE A 37 5.10 24.63 -9.92
CA ILE A 37 5.12 23.56 -8.89
C ILE A 37 4.78 24.14 -7.52
N VAL A 38 3.62 23.75 -6.96
CA VAL A 38 3.16 24.17 -5.63
C VAL A 38 3.37 23.04 -4.64
N LEU A 39 4.04 23.33 -3.53
CA LEU A 39 4.23 22.36 -2.44
C LEU A 39 3.05 22.42 -1.48
N LYS A 40 2.48 21.28 -1.10
CA LYS A 40 1.40 21.15 -0.11
C LYS A 40 1.80 20.21 1.02
N ASP A 41 1.74 20.69 2.27
CA ASP A 41 2.22 19.94 3.44
C ASP A 41 1.14 19.02 4.01
N ILE A 42 1.33 17.73 3.81
CA ILE A 42 0.48 16.66 4.34
C ILE A 42 1.23 15.75 5.32
N SER A 43 2.37 16.21 5.84
CA SER A 43 3.13 15.54 6.90
C SER A 43 2.26 15.28 8.14
N LEU A 44 2.68 14.35 8.99
CA LEU A 44 2.02 14.11 10.27
C LEU A 44 2.00 15.37 11.13
N ALA A 45 3.12 16.10 11.21
CA ALA A 45 3.22 17.35 11.94
C ALA A 45 2.26 18.42 11.38
N GLY A 46 2.31 18.68 10.07
CA GLY A 46 1.44 19.66 9.41
C GLY A 46 -0.05 19.35 9.61
N ARG A 47 -0.44 18.08 9.53
CA ARG A 47 -1.83 17.65 9.77
C ARG A 47 -2.25 17.74 11.24
N ILE A 48 -1.34 17.55 12.19
CA ILE A 48 -1.64 17.80 13.62
C ILE A 48 -1.88 19.30 13.81
N LEU A 49 -0.95 20.14 13.36
CA LEU A 49 -1.03 21.60 13.52
C LEU A 49 -2.32 22.19 12.90
N SER A 50 -2.73 21.72 11.72
CA SER A 50 -3.95 22.22 11.07
C SER A 50 -5.25 21.92 11.83
N GLN A 51 -5.26 20.93 12.73
CA GLN A 51 -6.44 20.60 13.54
C GLN A 51 -6.58 21.43 14.82
N PHE A 52 -5.54 22.19 15.22
CA PHE A 52 -5.51 22.95 16.47
C PHE A 52 -5.08 24.41 16.28
N PRO A 53 -5.59 25.16 15.28
CA PRO A 53 -5.15 26.53 15.01
C PRO A 53 -5.35 27.47 16.21
N GLU A 54 -6.30 27.17 17.11
CA GLU A 54 -6.55 27.95 18.32
C GLU A 54 -5.48 27.79 19.42
N TYR A 55 -4.62 26.77 19.31
CA TYR A 55 -3.49 26.54 20.22
C TYR A 55 -2.16 27.11 19.68
N LEU A 56 -2.19 27.75 18.50
CA LEU A 56 -1.01 28.20 17.78
C LEU A 56 -0.88 29.73 17.83
N ASN A 57 0.36 30.22 17.87
CA ASN A 57 0.64 31.62 17.61
C ASN A 57 0.36 31.95 16.13
N PRO A 58 0.07 33.22 15.78
CA PRO A 58 -0.28 33.60 14.40
C PRO A 58 0.74 33.19 13.32
N ASP A 59 2.02 33.13 13.67
CA ASP A 59 3.14 32.70 12.82
C ASP A 59 3.34 31.17 12.76
N GLN A 60 2.70 30.43 13.67
CA GLN A 60 2.70 28.97 13.73
C GLN A 60 1.51 28.34 13.01
N ILE A 61 0.47 29.11 12.69
CA ILE A 61 -0.73 28.61 12.01
C ILE A 61 -0.37 28.14 10.60
N VAL A 62 -0.75 26.90 10.30
CA VAL A 62 -0.58 26.28 8.98
C VAL A 62 -1.94 26.10 8.30
N GLU A 63 -1.93 25.99 6.97
CA GLU A 63 -3.14 25.65 6.22
C GLU A 63 -3.57 24.20 6.46
N ASP A 64 -4.86 23.91 6.39
CA ASP A 64 -5.35 22.53 6.26
C ASP A 64 -5.20 22.06 4.80
N ALA A 65 -3.95 21.78 4.41
CA ALA A 65 -3.61 21.36 3.05
C ALA A 65 -4.32 20.06 2.65
N LEU A 66 -4.62 19.16 3.59
CA LEU A 66 -5.32 17.92 3.28
C LEU A 66 -6.79 18.19 2.89
N ALA A 67 -7.46 19.08 3.62
CA ALA A 67 -8.81 19.50 3.26
C ALA A 67 -8.83 20.22 1.90
N ASP A 68 -7.92 21.18 1.66
CA ASP A 68 -7.79 21.88 0.38
C ASP A 68 -7.52 20.91 -0.78
N LEU A 69 -6.63 19.93 -0.58
CA LEU A 69 -6.38 18.90 -1.60
C LEU A 69 -7.60 18.03 -1.85
N GLY A 70 -8.36 17.68 -0.82
CA GLY A 70 -9.63 16.97 -0.94
C GLY A 70 -10.62 17.71 -1.83
N GLU A 71 -10.75 19.02 -1.67
CA GLU A 71 -11.59 19.84 -2.56
C GLU A 71 -11.05 19.86 -3.99
N LYS A 72 -9.72 20.00 -4.16
CA LYS A 72 -9.09 20.00 -5.48
C LYS A 72 -9.26 18.70 -6.24
N THR A 73 -9.44 17.55 -5.58
CA THR A 73 -9.73 16.30 -6.31
C THR A 73 -10.99 16.37 -7.16
N GLN A 74 -11.87 17.34 -6.89
CA GLN A 74 -13.10 17.57 -7.64
C GLN A 74 -12.93 18.49 -8.86
N ASP A 75 -11.74 19.08 -9.07
CA ASP A 75 -11.44 19.94 -10.21
C ASP A 75 -10.83 19.11 -11.39
N PRO A 76 -11.38 19.20 -12.61
CA PRO A 76 -10.87 18.48 -13.79
C PRO A 76 -9.44 18.84 -14.20
N THR A 77 -8.90 19.96 -13.72
CA THR A 77 -7.55 20.45 -14.06
C THR A 77 -6.50 20.11 -12.99
N THR A 78 -6.92 19.48 -11.89
CA THR A 78 -6.02 19.13 -10.79
C THR A 78 -4.97 18.13 -11.22
N ASN A 79 -3.72 18.38 -10.83
CA ASN A 79 -2.59 17.50 -11.06
C ASN A 79 -1.77 17.39 -9.77
N ILE A 80 -1.82 16.24 -9.10
CA ILE A 80 -1.17 16.01 -7.79
C ILE A 80 -0.13 14.90 -7.90
N ILE A 81 1.11 15.20 -7.54
CA ILE A 81 2.17 14.21 -7.30
C ILE A 81 2.19 13.89 -5.79
N LYS A 82 1.83 12.65 -5.46
CA LYS A 82 1.66 12.16 -4.09
C LYS A 82 2.83 11.26 -3.67
N LEU A 83 3.63 11.72 -2.71
CA LEU A 83 4.73 10.95 -2.12
C LEU A 83 4.21 10.09 -0.96
N PRO A 84 4.89 8.99 -0.58
CA PRO A 84 4.57 8.23 0.62
C PRO A 84 4.56 9.12 1.86
N ASN A 85 3.59 8.89 2.75
CA ASN A 85 3.42 9.62 4.00
C ASN A 85 3.11 8.64 5.15
N ILE A 86 3.33 9.09 6.39
CA ILE A 86 3.04 8.29 7.57
C ILE A 86 1.52 8.10 7.73
N SER A 87 1.11 6.84 7.85
CA SER A 87 -0.18 6.46 8.43
C SER A 87 0.01 6.18 9.91
N ALA A 88 -0.11 7.21 10.75
CA ALA A 88 0.44 7.17 12.10
C ALA A 88 -0.24 6.14 13.00
N SER A 89 0.56 5.28 13.63
CA SER A 89 0.16 4.57 14.85
C SER A 89 -0.01 5.56 16.01
N LEU A 90 -0.68 5.14 17.08
CA LEU A 90 -0.80 5.96 18.29
C LEU A 90 0.58 6.39 18.84
N PRO A 91 1.58 5.50 19.02
CA PRO A 91 2.91 5.90 19.47
C PRO A 91 3.59 6.94 18.59
N GLN A 92 3.48 6.82 17.26
CA GLN A 92 4.07 7.81 16.34
C GLN A 92 3.37 9.17 16.45
N MET A 93 2.04 9.19 16.63
CA MET A 93 1.31 10.43 16.83
C MET A 93 1.71 11.10 18.15
N LEU A 94 1.83 10.34 19.24
CA LEU A 94 2.28 10.85 20.53
C LEU A 94 3.69 11.43 20.45
N ALA A 95 4.63 10.73 19.79
CA ALA A 95 5.99 11.23 19.58
C ALA A 95 6.03 12.52 18.73
N ALA A 96 5.17 12.63 17.71
CA ALA A 96 5.06 13.86 16.93
C ALA A 96 4.48 15.03 17.75
N ILE A 97 3.51 14.78 18.62
CA ILE A 97 2.96 15.79 19.55
C ILE A 97 4.06 16.27 20.49
N GLU A 98 4.81 15.34 21.10
CA GLU A 98 5.92 15.67 22.02
C GLU A 98 7.01 16.49 21.32
N GLU A 99 7.40 16.12 20.09
CA GLU A 99 8.36 16.89 19.30
C GLU A 99 7.86 18.31 19.04
N LEU A 100 6.61 18.48 18.59
CA LEU A 100 6.00 19.80 18.37
C LEU A 100 5.93 20.62 19.66
N GLN A 101 5.53 20.01 20.78
CA GLN A 101 5.53 20.70 22.08
C GLN A 101 6.94 21.18 22.46
N SER A 102 7.97 20.34 22.23
CA SER A 102 9.37 20.72 22.49
C SER A 102 9.87 21.88 21.61
N GLN A 103 9.26 22.06 20.42
CA GLN A 103 9.52 23.15 19.49
C GLN A 103 8.67 24.41 19.77
N GLY A 104 7.87 24.42 20.83
CA GLY A 104 7.11 25.59 21.27
C GLY A 104 5.70 25.71 20.70
N TYR A 105 5.13 24.63 20.14
CA TYR A 105 3.72 24.56 19.79
C TYR A 105 2.91 24.15 21.02
N ALA A 106 1.98 24.99 21.49
CA ALA A 106 1.24 24.76 22.74
C ALA A 106 0.07 23.75 22.59
N LEU A 107 0.31 22.64 21.88
CA LEU A 107 -0.71 21.62 21.58
C LEU A 107 -1.16 20.88 22.85
N PRO A 108 -2.45 20.53 22.97
CA PRO A 108 -2.94 19.69 24.06
C PRO A 108 -2.45 18.25 23.91
N ASP A 109 -2.24 17.55 25.03
CA ASP A 109 -1.92 16.12 25.01
C ASP A 109 -3.09 15.28 24.45
N TYR A 110 -2.79 14.05 24.02
CA TYR A 110 -3.81 13.10 23.59
C TYR A 110 -4.51 12.44 24.79
N PRO A 111 -5.83 12.62 24.99
CA PRO A 111 -6.52 12.00 26.11
C PRO A 111 -6.96 10.58 25.75
N GLU A 112 -6.25 9.58 26.27
CA GLU A 112 -6.55 8.16 25.99
C GLU A 112 -7.96 7.74 26.46
N SER A 113 -8.36 8.21 27.64
CA SER A 113 -9.65 7.92 28.28
C SER A 113 -10.41 9.20 28.60
N PRO A 114 -11.00 9.87 27.59
CA PRO A 114 -11.58 11.21 27.75
C PRO A 114 -12.81 11.16 28.68
N GLN A 115 -12.83 12.03 29.69
CA GLN A 115 -13.91 12.15 30.67
C GLN A 115 -14.81 13.36 30.40
N THR A 116 -14.26 14.40 29.78
CA THR A 116 -14.95 15.66 29.47
C THR A 116 -15.28 15.78 27.99
N ASP A 117 -16.21 16.67 27.63
CA ASP A 117 -16.55 16.92 26.22
C ASP A 117 -15.40 17.60 25.45
N GLU A 118 -14.58 18.39 26.14
CA GLU A 118 -13.35 18.96 25.61
C GLU A 118 -12.33 17.88 25.25
N GLU A 119 -12.06 16.94 26.17
CA GLU A 119 -11.16 15.81 25.92
C GLU A 119 -11.68 14.91 24.79
N LYS A 120 -13.00 14.65 24.73
CA LYS A 120 -13.60 13.91 23.62
C LYS A 120 -13.39 14.62 22.28
N SER A 121 -13.52 15.95 22.26
CA SER A 121 -13.29 16.78 21.07
C SER A 121 -11.81 16.75 20.65
N ILE A 122 -10.87 16.92 21.58
CA ILE A 122 -9.43 16.82 21.33
C ILE A 122 -9.08 15.43 20.78
N LYS A 123 -9.56 14.37 21.43
CA LYS A 123 -9.36 12.99 20.96
C LYS A 123 -9.88 12.79 19.55
N ALA A 124 -11.11 13.25 19.27
CA ALA A 124 -11.71 13.09 17.94
C ALA A 124 -10.91 13.81 16.85
N ARG A 125 -10.32 14.98 17.15
CA ARG A 125 -9.45 15.71 16.21
C ARG A 125 -8.13 14.98 15.97
N TYR A 126 -7.45 14.52 17.01
CA TYR A 126 -6.26 13.69 16.84
C TYR A 126 -6.55 12.38 16.10
N ASP A 127 -7.69 11.75 16.40
CA ASP A 127 -8.11 10.51 15.76
C ASP A 127 -8.34 10.67 14.24
N LYS A 128 -8.59 11.89 13.74
CA LYS A 128 -8.63 12.20 12.28
C LYS A 128 -7.24 12.24 11.65
N THR A 129 -6.18 12.44 12.43
CA THR A 129 -4.79 12.54 11.94
C THR A 129 -4.04 11.21 11.98
N LYS A 130 -4.44 10.26 12.82
CA LYS A 130 -3.82 8.93 12.90
C LYS A 130 -4.39 7.94 11.89
N GLY A 131 -3.65 6.87 11.63
CA GLY A 131 -3.96 5.87 10.59
C GLY A 131 -3.86 6.45 9.19
N SER A 132 -4.49 5.79 8.21
CA SER A 132 -4.48 6.21 6.81
C SER A 132 -5.45 7.38 6.57
N ALA A 133 -5.10 8.57 7.07
CA ALA A 133 -5.92 9.78 6.96
C ALA A 133 -5.88 10.43 5.56
N VAL A 134 -4.74 10.36 4.87
CA VAL A 134 -4.52 11.06 3.60
C VAL A 134 -5.14 10.35 2.40
N ASN A 135 -4.82 9.07 2.20
CA ASN A 135 -5.22 8.32 1.00
C ASN A 135 -6.74 8.33 0.76
N PRO A 136 -7.62 8.19 1.77
CA PRO A 136 -9.06 8.21 1.53
C PRO A 136 -9.61 9.57 1.11
N VAL A 137 -8.89 10.66 1.35
CA VAL A 137 -9.26 12.01 0.91
C VAL A 137 -8.81 12.24 -0.54
N LEU A 138 -7.62 11.75 -0.91
CA LEU A 138 -7.05 12.01 -2.23
C LEU A 138 -7.51 11.01 -3.31
N ARG A 139 -7.83 9.76 -2.94
CA ARG A 139 -8.24 8.68 -3.87
C ARG A 139 -9.71 8.78 -4.30
N GLU A 140 -10.05 9.90 -4.91
CA GLU A 140 -11.36 10.16 -5.56
C GLU A 140 -11.38 9.66 -7.02
N GLY A 141 -10.74 8.51 -7.25
CA GLY A 141 -10.53 7.87 -8.55
C GLY A 141 -10.12 6.42 -8.40
N ASN A 142 -10.26 5.64 -9.47
CA ASN A 142 -9.82 4.26 -9.51
C ASN A 142 -8.32 4.15 -9.83
N SER A 143 -7.74 2.97 -9.62
CA SER A 143 -6.30 2.74 -9.77
C SER A 143 -5.96 2.29 -11.19
N ASP A 144 -4.97 2.92 -11.84
CA ASP A 144 -4.20 2.38 -12.98
C ASP A 144 -2.76 2.15 -12.51
N ARG A 145 -2.42 0.87 -12.24
CA ARG A 145 -1.09 0.45 -11.79
C ARG A 145 -0.42 -0.43 -12.82
N ARG A 146 0.79 -0.05 -13.24
CA ARG A 146 1.54 -0.75 -14.30
C ARG A 146 3.03 -0.47 -14.26
N ALA A 147 3.82 -1.41 -14.75
CA ALA A 147 5.25 -1.21 -14.92
C ALA A 147 5.50 -0.22 -16.07
N PRO A 148 6.33 0.82 -15.90
CA PRO A 148 6.79 1.60 -17.04
C PRO A 148 7.62 0.73 -17.99
N ASN A 149 7.51 1.00 -19.29
CA ASN A 149 8.26 0.29 -20.34
C ASN A 149 9.78 0.33 -20.10
N ALA A 150 10.30 1.47 -19.62
CA ALA A 150 11.70 1.64 -19.27
C ALA A 150 12.17 0.64 -18.19
N VAL A 151 11.40 0.51 -17.12
CA VAL A 151 11.68 -0.39 -16.00
C VAL A 151 11.58 -1.85 -16.44
N LYS A 152 10.57 -2.19 -17.25
CA LYS A 152 10.42 -3.54 -17.81
C LYS A 152 11.60 -3.93 -18.69
N LYS A 153 12.01 -3.08 -19.63
CA LYS A 153 13.19 -3.31 -20.51
C LYS A 153 14.47 -3.45 -19.70
N TYR A 154 14.63 -2.65 -18.64
CA TYR A 154 15.76 -2.77 -17.73
C TYR A 154 15.78 -4.14 -17.03
N ALA A 155 14.64 -4.59 -16.50
CA ALA A 155 14.52 -5.90 -15.86
C ALA A 155 14.82 -7.05 -16.85
N GLN A 156 14.34 -6.97 -18.09
CA GLN A 156 14.65 -7.96 -19.13
C GLN A 156 16.14 -8.03 -19.46
N SER A 157 16.83 -6.88 -19.47
CA SER A 157 18.27 -6.79 -19.76
C SER A 157 19.15 -7.10 -18.54
N ASN A 158 18.59 -6.99 -17.33
CA ASN A 158 19.27 -7.22 -16.05
C ASN A 158 18.36 -8.09 -15.16
N PRO A 159 18.13 -9.36 -15.53
CA PRO A 159 17.15 -10.21 -14.85
C PRO A 159 17.54 -10.40 -13.39
N HIS A 160 16.59 -10.13 -12.50
CA HIS A 160 16.76 -10.40 -11.08
C HIS A 160 16.67 -11.92 -10.81
N ARG A 161 17.17 -12.35 -9.65
CA ARG A 161 17.11 -13.77 -9.28
C ARG A 161 15.67 -14.23 -9.07
N MET A 162 15.32 -15.31 -9.74
CA MET A 162 14.12 -16.13 -9.54
C MET A 162 14.55 -17.50 -9.00
N GLY A 163 13.95 -17.95 -7.90
CA GLY A 163 14.19 -19.28 -7.33
C GLY A 163 13.67 -20.37 -8.25
N ALA A 164 14.46 -21.43 -8.46
CA ALA A 164 14.04 -22.55 -9.30
C ALA A 164 12.85 -23.28 -8.68
N TRP A 165 11.87 -23.63 -9.49
CA TRP A 165 10.71 -24.43 -9.09
C TRP A 165 10.85 -25.87 -9.57
N THR A 166 10.37 -26.80 -8.76
CA THR A 166 10.37 -28.23 -9.06
C THR A 166 8.95 -28.78 -8.92
N ALA A 167 8.62 -29.80 -9.71
CA ALA A 167 7.28 -30.39 -9.73
C ALA A 167 6.94 -31.17 -8.45
N ASP A 168 7.95 -31.56 -7.67
CA ASP A 168 7.86 -32.28 -6.40
C ASP A 168 7.77 -31.36 -5.18
N SER A 169 7.75 -30.03 -5.36
CA SER A 169 7.54 -29.09 -4.25
C SER A 169 6.22 -29.39 -3.53
N LEU A 170 6.29 -29.48 -2.21
CA LEU A 170 5.15 -29.73 -1.34
C LEU A 170 4.41 -28.44 -0.97
N SER A 171 4.92 -27.27 -1.35
CA SER A 171 4.33 -25.98 -0.99
C SER A 171 2.96 -25.79 -1.61
N HIS A 172 1.98 -25.32 -0.82
CA HIS A 172 0.60 -25.12 -1.26
C HIS A 172 -0.10 -24.12 -0.36
N VAL A 173 -1.16 -23.50 -0.87
CA VAL A 173 -2.10 -22.71 -0.08
C VAL A 173 -3.10 -23.64 0.59
N ALA A 174 -3.47 -23.32 1.82
CA ALA A 174 -4.59 -23.94 2.51
C ALA A 174 -5.59 -22.86 2.94
N SER A 175 -6.85 -23.06 2.57
CA SER A 175 -8.00 -22.22 2.89
C SER A 175 -9.13 -23.07 3.47
N MET A 176 -10.10 -22.43 4.13
CA MET A 176 -11.31 -23.11 4.62
C MET A 176 -12.15 -23.64 3.46
N ASP A 177 -12.94 -24.69 3.70
CA ASP A 177 -13.88 -25.23 2.71
C ASP A 177 -15.32 -24.73 2.90
N GLU A 178 -15.63 -24.15 4.06
CA GLU A 178 -16.93 -23.57 4.41
C GLU A 178 -16.85 -22.71 5.66
N GLY A 179 -17.83 -21.82 5.86
CA GLY A 179 -17.92 -20.95 7.04
C GLY A 179 -16.94 -19.78 7.05
N ASP A 180 -16.34 -19.46 5.92
CA ASP A 180 -15.57 -18.25 5.68
C ASP A 180 -16.46 -17.13 5.09
N PHE A 181 -15.88 -15.96 4.82
CA PHE A 181 -16.63 -14.85 4.24
C PHE A 181 -17.15 -15.19 2.85
N PHE A 182 -16.33 -15.88 2.04
CA PHE A 182 -16.75 -16.36 0.71
C PHE A 182 -18.03 -17.20 0.77
N GLY A 183 -18.10 -18.19 1.67
CA GLY A 183 -19.21 -19.14 1.72
C GLY A 183 -20.50 -18.59 2.33
N SER A 184 -20.45 -17.43 2.99
CA SER A 184 -21.59 -16.82 3.69
C SER A 184 -22.08 -15.52 3.03
N GLU A 185 -21.40 -15.05 1.99
CA GLU A 185 -21.66 -13.75 1.38
C GLU A 185 -23.08 -13.65 0.80
N LYS A 186 -23.75 -12.55 1.13
CA LYS A 186 -25.00 -12.11 0.50
C LYS A 186 -24.83 -10.68 0.04
N SER A 187 -25.38 -10.33 -1.12
CA SER A 187 -25.24 -9.01 -1.71
C SER A 187 -26.52 -8.58 -2.41
N THR A 188 -26.72 -7.26 -2.50
CA THR A 188 -27.82 -6.65 -3.25
C THR A 188 -27.45 -5.26 -3.75
N THR A 189 -27.98 -4.88 -4.91
CA THR A 189 -27.98 -3.48 -5.37
C THR A 189 -29.16 -2.72 -4.75
N ILE A 190 -28.90 -1.53 -4.22
CA ILE A 190 -29.89 -0.63 -3.61
C ILE A 190 -30.72 0.05 -4.69
N SER A 191 -32.04 -0.12 -4.64
CA SER A 191 -32.96 0.42 -5.65
C SER A 191 -33.33 1.90 -5.44
N ARG A 192 -33.18 2.42 -4.22
CA ARG A 192 -33.46 3.82 -3.88
C ARG A 192 -32.58 4.24 -2.71
N ALA A 193 -32.07 5.47 -2.75
CA ALA A 193 -31.29 6.02 -1.66
C ALA A 193 -32.05 5.95 -0.32
N THR A 194 -31.37 5.48 0.72
CA THR A 194 -31.93 5.27 2.07
C THR A 194 -30.83 5.35 3.13
N SER A 195 -31.19 5.22 4.40
CA SER A 195 -30.25 4.97 5.49
C SER A 195 -30.51 3.58 6.08
N ALA A 196 -29.48 2.93 6.60
CA ALA A 196 -29.57 1.60 7.18
C ALA A 196 -28.91 1.52 8.56
N SER A 197 -29.36 0.54 9.33
CA SER A 197 -28.80 0.14 10.60
C SER A 197 -28.43 -1.35 10.59
N ILE A 198 -27.39 -1.71 11.33
CA ILE A 198 -26.99 -3.09 11.56
C ILE A 198 -27.50 -3.48 12.94
N VAL A 199 -28.37 -4.48 13.00
CA VAL A 199 -29.09 -4.90 14.21
C VAL A 199 -28.81 -6.37 14.48
N LEU A 200 -28.37 -6.70 15.69
CA LEU A 200 -28.23 -8.07 16.19
C LEU A 200 -29.43 -8.39 17.08
N THR A 201 -30.13 -9.47 16.79
CA THR A 201 -31.30 -9.92 17.55
C THR A 201 -31.03 -11.27 18.18
N ASP A 202 -31.18 -11.38 19.50
CA ASP A 202 -31.01 -12.65 20.23
C ASP A 202 -32.19 -13.62 20.03
N ALA A 203 -32.07 -14.83 20.55
CA ALA A 203 -33.11 -15.86 20.46
C ALA A 203 -34.42 -15.50 21.22
N GLN A 204 -34.38 -14.50 22.11
CA GLN A 204 -35.55 -14.00 22.84
C GLN A 204 -36.22 -12.81 22.13
N GLY A 205 -35.65 -12.35 21.02
CA GLY A 205 -36.15 -11.21 20.24
C GLY A 205 -35.65 -9.85 20.73
N ASN A 206 -34.67 -9.81 21.64
CA ASN A 206 -34.06 -8.54 22.04
C ASN A 206 -33.11 -8.06 20.94
N ALA A 207 -33.33 -6.85 20.44
CA ALA A 207 -32.55 -6.25 19.39
C ALA A 207 -31.53 -5.24 19.94
N ALA A 208 -30.28 -5.36 19.51
CA ALA A 208 -29.20 -4.41 19.78
C ALA A 208 -28.68 -3.82 18.47
N THR A 209 -28.73 -2.50 18.33
CA THR A 209 -28.14 -1.80 17.19
C THR A 209 -26.63 -1.73 17.34
N LEU A 210 -25.90 -2.36 16.44
CA LEU A 210 -24.43 -2.33 16.40
C LEU A 210 -23.91 -1.08 15.68
N LYS A 211 -24.67 -0.59 14.70
CA LYS A 211 -24.38 0.64 13.95
C LYS A 211 -25.64 1.23 13.35
N GLU A 212 -25.77 2.54 13.39
CA GLU A 212 -26.82 3.31 12.74
C GLU A 212 -26.23 4.32 11.74
N GLY A 213 -27.10 4.93 10.93
CA GLY A 213 -26.72 6.05 10.04
C GLY A 213 -25.87 5.64 8.85
N ILE A 214 -25.99 4.39 8.36
CA ILE A 214 -25.29 3.95 7.16
C ILE A 214 -26.02 4.50 5.94
N ASN A 215 -25.49 5.56 5.36
CA ASN A 215 -26.08 6.15 4.15
C ASN A 215 -25.81 5.27 2.93
N LEU A 216 -26.89 4.90 2.23
CA LEU A 216 -26.88 4.08 1.03
C LEU A 216 -27.45 4.88 -0.15
N LEU A 217 -26.73 4.89 -1.26
CA LEU A 217 -27.13 5.57 -2.48
C LEU A 217 -27.95 4.64 -3.39
N GLU A 218 -28.78 5.22 -4.26
CA GLU A 218 -29.38 4.47 -5.36
C GLU A 218 -28.27 3.89 -6.25
N GLY A 219 -28.43 2.62 -6.64
CA GLY A 219 -27.45 1.89 -7.43
C GLY A 219 -26.21 1.41 -6.66
N GLU A 220 -26.04 1.76 -5.39
CA GLU A 220 -24.95 1.23 -4.55
C GLU A 220 -25.12 -0.27 -4.33
N ILE A 221 -24.03 -1.04 -4.39
CA ILE A 221 -24.02 -2.44 -3.99
C ILE A 221 -23.62 -2.49 -2.51
N ILE A 222 -24.36 -3.27 -1.74
CA ILE A 222 -23.99 -3.67 -0.39
C ILE A 222 -23.86 -5.18 -0.32
N ASP A 223 -22.90 -5.64 0.48
CA ASP A 223 -22.68 -7.05 0.76
C ASP A 223 -22.45 -7.25 2.26
N ALA A 224 -22.82 -8.41 2.76
CA ALA A 224 -22.58 -8.84 4.12
C ALA A 224 -22.15 -10.30 4.15
N SER A 225 -21.20 -10.61 5.02
CA SER A 225 -20.63 -11.95 5.18
C SER A 225 -20.17 -12.15 6.62
N PHE A 226 -20.00 -13.41 7.02
CA PHE A 226 -19.41 -13.76 8.31
C PHE A 226 -18.41 -14.91 8.20
N MET A 227 -17.44 -14.92 9.11
CA MET A 227 -16.53 -16.03 9.32
C MET A 227 -16.88 -16.71 10.64
N SER A 228 -17.21 -18.00 10.56
CA SER A 228 -17.54 -18.84 11.70
C SER A 228 -16.28 -19.12 12.53
N ARG A 229 -16.29 -18.70 13.79
CA ARG A 229 -15.19 -18.97 14.73
C ARG A 229 -14.98 -20.47 14.90
N THR A 230 -16.06 -21.22 15.04
CA THR A 230 -16.01 -22.68 15.26
C THR A 230 -15.30 -23.37 14.10
N LYS A 231 -15.71 -23.07 12.86
CA LYS A 231 -15.11 -23.68 11.65
C LYS A 231 -13.68 -23.20 11.41
N LEU A 232 -13.39 -21.92 11.63
CA LEU A 232 -12.04 -21.37 11.52
C LEU A 232 -11.05 -22.07 12.47
N ARG A 233 -11.42 -22.26 13.74
CA ARG A 233 -10.56 -22.92 14.73
C ARG A 233 -10.36 -24.41 14.41
N ALA A 234 -11.39 -25.09 13.93
CA ALA A 234 -11.28 -26.47 13.47
C ALA A 234 -10.34 -26.58 12.27
N PHE A 235 -10.46 -25.67 11.30
CA PHE A 235 -9.54 -25.56 10.16
C PHE A 235 -8.10 -25.37 10.63
N PHE A 236 -7.81 -24.41 11.51
CA PHE A 236 -6.44 -24.21 12.01
C PHE A 236 -5.88 -25.45 12.70
N ALA A 237 -6.66 -26.11 13.54
CA ALA A 237 -6.22 -27.33 14.22
C ALA A 237 -5.86 -28.44 13.22
N ALA A 238 -6.68 -28.63 12.18
CA ALA A 238 -6.39 -29.59 11.11
C ALA A 238 -5.12 -29.22 10.33
N GLN A 239 -4.98 -27.96 9.93
CA GLN A 239 -3.83 -27.53 9.13
C GLN A 239 -2.50 -27.54 9.87
N ILE A 240 -2.49 -27.26 11.18
CA ILE A 240 -1.31 -27.42 12.04
C ILE A 240 -0.89 -28.90 12.08
N GLN A 241 -1.85 -29.80 12.26
CA GLN A 241 -1.57 -31.24 12.30
C GLN A 241 -1.04 -31.74 10.96
N GLU A 242 -1.67 -31.37 9.84
CA GLU A 242 -1.24 -31.75 8.50
C GLU A 242 0.16 -31.23 8.15
N ALA A 243 0.50 -29.99 8.53
CA ALA A 243 1.83 -29.44 8.31
C ALA A 243 2.90 -30.27 9.05
N LYS A 244 2.60 -30.71 10.28
CA LYS A 244 3.49 -31.55 11.08
C LYS A 244 3.70 -32.91 10.44
N GLU A 245 2.61 -33.55 10.02
CA GLU A 245 2.65 -34.86 9.34
C GLU A 245 3.39 -34.81 8.01
N SER A 246 3.28 -33.68 7.29
CA SER A 246 3.93 -33.47 5.99
C SER A 246 5.38 -32.98 6.10
N GLY A 247 5.85 -32.59 7.29
CA GLY A 247 7.22 -32.10 7.52
C GLY A 247 7.54 -30.79 6.77
N ILE A 248 6.54 -29.94 6.53
CA ILE A 248 6.72 -28.63 5.88
C ILE A 248 6.41 -27.50 6.85
N LEU A 249 6.93 -26.30 6.55
CA LEU A 249 6.67 -25.12 7.37
C LEU A 249 5.18 -24.78 7.38
N LEU A 250 4.68 -24.33 8.52
CA LEU A 250 3.39 -23.66 8.63
C LEU A 250 3.60 -22.15 8.58
N SER A 251 2.82 -21.45 7.74
CA SER A 251 2.80 -19.99 7.71
C SER A 251 1.39 -19.45 7.54
N VAL A 252 1.16 -18.23 8.01
CA VAL A 252 -0.12 -17.52 8.03
C VAL A 252 0.05 -16.19 7.31
N HIS A 253 -0.83 -15.95 6.34
CA HIS A 253 -0.75 -14.82 5.44
C HIS A 253 -2.05 -14.03 5.51
N LEU A 254 -2.02 -12.91 6.23
CA LEU A 254 -3.15 -12.01 6.47
C LEU A 254 -2.75 -10.57 6.15
N LYS A 255 -3.67 -9.62 6.33
CA LYS A 255 -3.44 -8.19 6.11
C LYS A 255 -3.82 -7.36 7.34
N ALA A 256 -3.36 -7.78 8.52
CA ALA A 256 -3.76 -7.25 9.82
C ALA A 256 -3.61 -5.74 10.03
N THR A 257 -2.69 -5.08 9.32
CA THR A 257 -2.52 -3.62 9.39
C THR A 257 -3.68 -2.88 8.71
N MET A 258 -4.12 -3.38 7.56
CA MET A 258 -5.20 -2.77 6.78
C MET A 258 -6.56 -3.25 7.29
N MET A 259 -6.74 -4.56 7.41
CA MET A 259 -7.95 -5.20 7.96
C MET A 259 -7.95 -5.18 9.49
N LYS A 260 -7.88 -3.97 10.06
CA LYS A 260 -7.61 -3.70 11.49
C LYS A 260 -8.58 -4.31 12.51
N VAL A 261 -9.70 -4.90 12.08
CA VAL A 261 -10.68 -5.56 12.95
C VAL A 261 -10.67 -7.07 12.72
N SER A 262 -10.96 -7.54 11.51
CA SER A 262 -11.09 -8.97 11.20
C SER A 262 -9.79 -9.73 11.37
N ASP A 263 -8.71 -9.27 10.74
CA ASP A 263 -7.50 -10.07 10.59
C ASP A 263 -6.72 -10.25 11.90
N PRO A 264 -6.63 -9.26 12.81
CA PRO A 264 -6.10 -9.49 14.15
C PRO A 264 -6.86 -10.57 14.93
N ILE A 265 -8.19 -10.66 14.79
CA ILE A 265 -9.00 -11.70 15.45
C ILE A 265 -8.71 -13.08 14.83
N ILE A 266 -8.65 -13.16 13.50
CA ILE A 266 -8.28 -14.39 12.78
C ILE A 266 -6.88 -14.86 13.21
N PHE A 267 -5.93 -13.92 13.32
CA PHE A 267 -4.57 -14.19 13.77
C PHE A 267 -4.52 -14.67 15.22
N GLY A 268 -5.27 -14.04 16.12
CA GLY A 268 -5.35 -14.46 17.52
C GLY A 268 -5.88 -15.89 17.67
N HIS A 269 -6.83 -16.30 16.84
CA HIS A 269 -7.32 -17.69 16.86
C HIS A 269 -6.27 -18.72 16.49
N ILE A 270 -5.41 -18.48 15.49
CA ILE A 270 -4.33 -19.44 15.19
C ILE A 270 -3.24 -19.43 16.26
N VAL A 271 -2.93 -18.27 16.86
CA VAL A 271 -2.02 -18.19 18.02
C VAL A 271 -2.55 -19.05 19.17
N GLU A 272 -3.81 -18.88 19.56
CA GLU A 272 -4.42 -19.67 20.64
C GLU A 272 -4.47 -21.17 20.33
N ILE A 273 -4.70 -21.55 19.07
CA ILE A 273 -4.75 -22.97 18.68
C ILE A 273 -3.34 -23.59 18.65
N PHE A 274 -2.34 -22.86 18.16
CA PHE A 274 -0.95 -23.32 18.11
C PHE A 274 -0.37 -23.48 19.53
N TYR A 275 -0.59 -22.50 20.41
CA TYR A 275 -0.11 -22.51 21.81
C TYR A 275 -1.17 -22.98 22.81
N LYS A 276 -2.15 -23.80 22.38
CA LYS A 276 -3.35 -24.12 23.19
C LYS A 276 -3.03 -24.65 24.59
N ASP A 277 -1.97 -25.45 24.73
CA ASP A 277 -1.61 -26.08 25.99
C ASP A 277 -1.04 -25.04 26.98
N VAL A 278 -0.32 -24.04 26.48
CA VAL A 278 0.18 -22.90 27.28
C VAL A 278 -0.97 -22.01 27.71
N PHE A 279 -1.84 -21.61 26.77
CA PHE A 279 -3.01 -20.78 27.10
C PHE A 279 -3.96 -21.47 28.09
N ALA A 280 -4.15 -22.79 27.97
CA ALA A 280 -4.96 -23.56 28.90
C ALA A 280 -4.31 -23.67 30.30
N LYS A 281 -3.00 -23.96 30.36
CA LYS A 281 -2.26 -24.08 31.63
C LYS A 281 -2.18 -22.77 32.39
N TYR A 282 -2.09 -21.64 31.68
CA TYR A 282 -1.88 -20.32 32.25
C TYR A 282 -3.09 -19.38 32.12
N ALA A 283 -4.32 -19.91 31.98
CA ALA A 283 -5.51 -19.11 31.72
C ALA A 283 -5.73 -17.96 32.73
N GLU A 284 -5.63 -18.23 34.04
CA GLU A 284 -5.76 -17.19 35.08
C GLU A 284 -4.68 -16.09 34.98
N LEU A 285 -3.48 -16.46 34.56
CA LEU A 285 -2.37 -15.53 34.34
C LEU A 285 -2.61 -14.67 33.11
N VAL A 286 -3.08 -15.28 32.01
CA VAL A 286 -3.46 -14.61 30.75
C VAL A 286 -4.50 -13.52 31.02
N ASP A 287 -5.55 -13.85 31.77
CA ASP A 287 -6.60 -12.90 32.14
C ASP A 287 -6.05 -11.78 33.05
N ARG A 288 -5.27 -12.14 34.08
CA ARG A 288 -4.71 -11.19 35.04
C ARG A 288 -3.75 -10.18 34.40
N LEU A 289 -2.94 -10.62 33.44
CA LEU A 289 -1.98 -9.76 32.74
C LEU A 289 -2.57 -9.05 31.51
N GLY A 290 -3.79 -9.42 31.12
CA GLY A 290 -4.45 -8.90 29.92
C GLY A 290 -3.68 -9.24 28.65
N ILE A 291 -3.19 -10.48 28.55
CA ILE A 291 -2.49 -10.98 27.36
C ILE A 291 -3.50 -11.10 26.21
N ASN A 292 -3.17 -10.55 25.05
CA ASN A 292 -4.05 -10.50 23.89
C ASN A 292 -3.43 -11.25 22.69
N SER A 293 -3.99 -12.42 22.37
CA SER A 293 -3.56 -13.26 21.25
C SER A 293 -3.64 -12.55 19.90
N ASN A 294 -4.52 -11.56 19.73
CA ASN A 294 -4.64 -10.77 18.50
C ASN A 294 -3.38 -9.95 18.20
N ASN A 295 -2.54 -9.69 19.21
CA ASN A 295 -1.25 -9.01 19.09
C ASN A 295 -0.09 -9.98 18.84
N GLY A 296 -0.35 -11.30 18.80
CA GLY A 296 0.63 -12.36 18.60
C GLY A 296 1.33 -12.82 19.88
N ILE A 297 2.18 -13.86 19.76
CA ILE A 297 2.87 -14.44 20.92
C ILE A 297 3.85 -13.45 21.58
N ALA A 298 4.29 -12.42 20.86
CA ALA A 298 5.12 -11.35 21.43
C ALA A 298 4.41 -10.61 22.58
N ASP A 299 3.08 -10.44 22.51
CA ASP A 299 2.30 -9.84 23.59
C ASP A 299 2.40 -10.67 24.88
N PHE A 300 2.32 -12.00 24.74
CA PHE A 300 2.53 -12.94 25.85
C PHE A 300 3.92 -12.74 26.47
N TYR A 301 4.99 -12.79 25.66
CA TYR A 301 6.36 -12.60 26.13
C TYR A 301 6.54 -11.27 26.86
N ASN A 302 6.07 -10.16 26.27
CA ASN A 302 6.19 -8.83 26.85
C ASN A 302 5.47 -8.72 28.21
N LYS A 303 4.31 -9.35 28.36
CA LYS A 303 3.51 -9.27 29.59
C LYS A 303 4.09 -10.11 30.73
N ILE A 304 4.83 -11.17 30.43
CA ILE A 304 5.47 -12.01 31.46
C ILE A 304 6.84 -11.51 31.91
N GLU A 305 7.43 -10.51 31.25
CA GLU A 305 8.76 -9.97 31.62
C GLU A 305 8.82 -9.50 33.08
N GLY A 306 7.71 -8.96 33.60
CA GLY A 306 7.59 -8.48 34.98
C GLY A 306 7.35 -9.56 36.04
N LEU A 307 7.26 -10.83 35.66
CA LEU A 307 7.05 -11.95 36.60
C LEU A 307 8.37 -12.37 37.29
N PRO A 308 8.29 -13.04 38.46
CA PRO A 308 9.45 -13.67 39.06
C PRO A 308 10.16 -14.61 38.08
N GLN A 309 11.50 -14.57 38.08
CA GLN A 309 12.33 -15.30 37.11
C GLN A 309 11.95 -16.78 36.97
N ALA A 310 11.74 -17.50 38.08
CA ALA A 310 11.38 -18.91 38.06
C ALA A 310 10.00 -19.19 37.43
N GLU A 311 9.05 -18.28 37.60
CA GLU A 311 7.72 -18.38 36.97
C GLU A 311 7.82 -18.10 35.46
N ARG A 312 8.57 -17.06 35.08
CA ARG A 312 8.83 -16.71 33.68
C ARG A 312 9.55 -17.85 32.94
N GLU A 313 10.63 -18.39 33.49
CA GLU A 313 11.40 -19.49 32.90
C GLU A 313 10.55 -20.76 32.73
N ALA A 314 9.64 -21.05 33.67
CA ALA A 314 8.73 -22.18 33.55
C ALA A 314 7.74 -22.01 32.39
N ILE A 315 7.19 -20.79 32.22
CA ILE A 315 6.30 -20.45 31.10
C ILE A 315 7.05 -20.52 29.76
N GLU A 316 8.24 -19.93 29.69
CA GLU A 316 9.09 -19.97 28.49
C GLU A 316 9.46 -21.41 28.09
N ALA A 317 9.72 -22.28 29.07
CA ALA A 317 9.97 -23.70 28.82
C ALA A 317 8.73 -24.42 28.26
N ASP A 318 7.53 -24.14 28.75
CA ASP A 318 6.30 -24.70 28.17
C ASP A 318 6.04 -24.19 26.76
N ILE A 319 6.33 -22.91 26.47
CA ILE A 319 6.25 -22.38 25.09
C ILE A 319 7.27 -23.08 24.18
N LEU A 320 8.50 -23.30 24.65
CA LEU A 320 9.50 -24.05 23.89
C LEU A 320 9.04 -25.48 23.60
N ALA A 321 8.42 -26.15 24.58
CA ALA A 321 7.84 -27.48 24.39
C ALA A 321 6.72 -27.50 23.34
N VAL A 322 5.98 -26.41 23.13
CA VAL A 322 5.03 -26.31 22.02
C VAL A 322 5.76 -26.40 20.68
N TYR A 323 6.86 -25.67 20.49
CA TYR A 323 7.63 -25.70 19.24
C TYR A 323 8.21 -27.08 18.96
N GLU A 324 8.74 -27.78 19.97
CA GLU A 324 9.26 -29.15 19.82
C GLU A 324 8.18 -30.17 19.42
N ASN A 325 6.91 -29.90 19.77
CA ASN A 325 5.79 -30.81 19.54
C ASN A 325 4.84 -30.35 18.44
N SER A 326 5.13 -29.26 17.73
CA SER A 326 4.31 -28.66 16.68
C SER A 326 5.01 -28.73 15.33
N PRO A 327 4.35 -28.39 14.20
CA PRO A 327 5.11 -28.14 12.96
C PRO A 327 6.05 -26.94 13.14
N ASP A 328 7.14 -26.95 12.40
CA ASP A 328 8.01 -25.78 12.28
C ASP A 328 7.23 -24.58 11.70
N LEU A 329 7.40 -23.40 12.30
CA LEU A 329 6.84 -22.17 11.79
C LEU A 329 7.80 -21.49 10.82
N ALA A 330 7.25 -20.80 9.82
CA ALA A 330 8.04 -19.84 9.05
C ALA A 330 8.59 -18.73 9.96
N MET A 331 9.83 -18.32 9.70
CA MET A 331 10.56 -17.30 10.46
C MET A 331 10.55 -15.95 9.75
N VAL A 332 10.38 -14.89 10.54
CA VAL A 332 10.59 -13.49 10.14
C VAL A 332 12.06 -13.12 10.32
N ASP A 333 12.65 -13.52 11.45
CA ASP A 333 14.07 -13.35 11.78
C ASP A 333 14.52 -14.58 12.59
N SER A 334 15.18 -15.53 11.92
CA SER A 334 15.61 -16.80 12.54
C SER A 334 16.68 -16.60 13.62
N ASP A 335 17.56 -15.61 13.45
CA ASP A 335 18.65 -15.33 14.41
C ASP A 335 18.12 -14.83 15.75
N LYS A 336 16.93 -14.22 15.74
CA LYS A 336 16.23 -13.71 16.92
C LYS A 336 15.06 -14.58 17.38
N GLY A 337 14.83 -15.71 16.73
CA GLY A 337 13.68 -16.57 17.04
C GLY A 337 12.31 -15.96 16.72
N ILE A 338 12.24 -14.93 15.88
CA ILE A 338 10.97 -14.26 15.55
C ILE A 338 10.23 -15.08 14.50
N THR A 339 9.19 -15.78 14.94
CA THR A 339 8.30 -16.60 14.09
C THR A 339 7.22 -15.76 13.40
N ASN A 340 6.55 -16.37 12.42
CA ASN A 340 5.38 -15.81 11.75
C ASN A 340 4.21 -15.51 12.71
N LEU A 341 4.13 -16.17 13.88
CA LEU A 341 3.10 -15.93 14.90
C LEU A 341 3.50 -14.88 15.95
N HIS A 342 4.67 -14.26 15.85
CA HIS A 342 5.12 -13.25 16.83
C HIS A 342 4.27 -11.98 16.84
N VAL A 343 4.07 -11.36 15.67
CA VAL A 343 3.34 -10.11 15.51
C VAL A 343 2.51 -10.18 14.22
N PRO A 344 1.21 -9.84 14.25
CA PRO A 344 0.29 -10.01 13.10
C PRO A 344 0.68 -9.21 11.85
N ASN A 345 1.49 -8.16 12.00
CA ASN A 345 1.88 -7.26 10.92
C ASN A 345 3.25 -7.61 10.30
N ASN A 346 3.95 -8.63 10.79
CA ASN A 346 5.26 -9.00 10.26
C ASN A 346 5.18 -9.70 8.89
N VAL A 347 4.10 -10.45 8.64
CA VAL A 347 3.89 -11.21 7.40
C VAL A 347 2.57 -10.77 6.78
N ILE A 348 2.67 -9.92 5.76
CA ILE A 348 1.52 -9.32 5.08
C ILE A 348 1.32 -10.03 3.74
N ILE A 349 0.13 -10.57 3.49
CA ILE A 349 -0.18 -11.50 2.39
C ILE A 349 0.27 -11.03 1.00
N ASP A 350 0.02 -9.76 0.67
CA ASP A 350 0.34 -9.14 -0.62
C ASP A 350 1.84 -9.10 -0.90
N ALA A 351 2.69 -8.88 0.11
CA ALA A 351 4.14 -8.90 -0.04
C ALA A 351 4.77 -10.29 0.18
N SER A 352 4.25 -11.03 1.17
CA SER A 352 4.82 -12.30 1.61
C SER A 352 4.57 -13.44 0.63
N MET A 353 3.39 -13.52 0.02
CA MET A 353 3.08 -14.58 -0.95
C MET A 353 3.93 -14.44 -2.22
N PRO A 354 4.06 -13.26 -2.86
CA PRO A 354 4.98 -13.11 -4.00
C PRO A 354 6.45 -13.36 -3.63
N ALA A 355 6.88 -12.95 -2.43
CA ALA A 355 8.24 -13.21 -1.96
C ALA A 355 8.53 -14.72 -1.83
N ALA A 356 7.59 -15.48 -1.26
CA ALA A 356 7.69 -16.93 -1.18
C ALA A 356 7.65 -17.59 -2.56
N ILE A 357 6.73 -17.18 -3.44
CA ILE A 357 6.60 -17.70 -4.81
C ILE A 357 7.90 -17.45 -5.61
N ARG A 358 8.45 -16.24 -5.52
CA ARG A 358 9.74 -15.91 -6.14
C ARG A 358 10.90 -16.74 -5.58
N THR A 359 10.82 -17.15 -4.32
CA THR A 359 11.84 -17.93 -3.62
C THR A 359 11.53 -19.44 -3.66
N SER A 360 11.22 -19.96 -4.85
CA SER A 360 10.94 -21.39 -5.06
C SER A 360 9.73 -21.94 -4.31
N GLY A 361 8.80 -21.08 -3.88
CA GLY A 361 7.66 -21.47 -3.04
C GLY A 361 8.05 -21.76 -1.59
N LYS A 362 9.13 -21.16 -1.08
CA LYS A 362 9.69 -21.48 0.23
C LYS A 362 9.74 -20.28 1.17
N MET A 363 9.70 -20.55 2.47
CA MET A 363 9.99 -19.59 3.54
C MET A 363 11.17 -20.06 4.40
N TRP A 364 11.63 -19.21 5.30
CA TRP A 364 12.78 -19.47 6.17
C TRP A 364 12.37 -20.30 7.39
N ASN A 365 13.12 -21.35 7.71
CA ASN A 365 12.96 -22.15 8.92
C ASN A 365 13.84 -21.62 10.08
N SER A 366 13.76 -22.26 11.25
CA SER A 366 14.52 -21.89 12.46
C SER A 366 16.04 -21.95 12.29
N GLU A 367 16.55 -22.73 11.32
CA GLU A 367 17.98 -22.81 10.99
C GLU A 367 18.44 -21.73 9.99
N GLY A 368 17.55 -20.81 9.57
CA GLY A 368 17.87 -19.80 8.55
C GLY A 368 18.01 -20.38 7.14
N LYS A 369 17.35 -21.51 6.85
CA LYS A 369 17.32 -22.14 5.52
C LYS A 369 15.92 -22.07 4.91
N THR A 370 15.81 -22.12 3.59
CA THR A 370 14.51 -22.14 2.92
C THR A 370 13.92 -23.55 2.85
N GLN A 371 12.62 -23.68 3.13
CA GLN A 371 11.89 -24.95 3.17
C GLN A 371 10.49 -24.79 2.56
N ASP A 372 9.95 -25.87 1.99
CA ASP A 372 8.57 -25.89 1.48
C ASP A 372 7.59 -25.54 2.60
N THR A 373 6.47 -24.91 2.24
CA THR A 373 5.60 -24.23 3.19
C THR A 373 4.11 -24.42 2.84
N LYS A 374 3.29 -24.71 3.86
CA LYS A 374 1.84 -24.63 3.81
C LYS A 374 1.43 -23.19 4.14
N PHE A 375 0.95 -22.47 3.13
CA PHE A 375 0.54 -21.07 3.22
C PHE A 375 -0.94 -20.97 3.64
N ILE A 376 -1.20 -20.69 4.91
CA ILE A 376 -2.55 -20.54 5.44
C ILE A 376 -3.14 -19.19 5.05
N ILE A 377 -4.19 -19.24 4.24
CA ILE A 377 -5.02 -18.11 3.82
C ILE A 377 -6.47 -18.55 4.08
N PRO A 378 -7.05 -18.27 5.25
CA PRO A 378 -8.30 -18.92 5.67
C PRO A 378 -9.48 -18.69 4.74
N ASP A 379 -9.67 -17.46 4.26
CA ASP A 379 -10.80 -17.10 3.41
C ASP A 379 -10.56 -17.42 1.93
N ARG A 380 -11.55 -18.03 1.27
CA ARG A 380 -11.44 -18.48 -0.13
C ARG A 380 -11.52 -17.37 -1.17
N SER A 381 -12.00 -16.16 -0.83
CA SER A 381 -12.27 -15.11 -1.82
C SER A 381 -11.08 -14.80 -2.72
N TYR A 382 -9.87 -14.93 -2.17
CA TYR A 382 -8.62 -14.63 -2.89
C TYR A 382 -7.56 -15.73 -2.80
N ALA A 383 -7.75 -16.78 -2.00
CA ALA A 383 -6.75 -17.83 -1.79
C ALA A 383 -6.37 -18.55 -3.10
N SER A 384 -7.35 -18.73 -4.00
CA SER A 384 -7.17 -19.41 -5.29
C SER A 384 -6.17 -18.73 -6.22
N LEU A 385 -6.00 -17.41 -6.13
CA LEU A 385 -4.97 -16.65 -6.86
C LEU A 385 -3.60 -17.30 -6.67
N TYR A 386 -3.18 -17.44 -5.41
CA TYR A 386 -1.83 -17.88 -5.10
C TYR A 386 -1.65 -19.38 -5.34
N GLN A 387 -2.69 -20.19 -5.08
CA GLN A 387 -2.64 -21.62 -5.38
C GLN A 387 -2.39 -21.87 -6.87
N VAL A 388 -3.13 -21.17 -7.75
CA VAL A 388 -2.96 -21.31 -9.21
C VAL A 388 -1.56 -20.89 -9.66
N VAL A 389 -0.99 -19.83 -9.07
CA VAL A 389 0.40 -19.40 -9.39
C VAL A 389 1.41 -20.46 -8.95
N ILE A 390 1.25 -21.02 -7.75
CA ILE A 390 2.11 -22.09 -7.25
C ILE A 390 2.05 -23.32 -8.17
N ASP A 391 0.86 -23.78 -8.52
CA ASP A 391 0.68 -24.95 -9.40
C ASP A 391 1.24 -24.69 -10.81
N PHE A 392 1.08 -23.47 -11.32
CA PHE A 392 1.69 -23.05 -12.58
C PHE A 392 3.22 -23.13 -12.51
N CYS A 393 3.84 -22.62 -11.45
CA CYS A 393 5.29 -22.68 -11.28
C CYS A 393 5.82 -24.11 -11.07
N LYS A 394 5.10 -24.97 -10.34
CA LYS A 394 5.45 -26.40 -10.23
C LYS A 394 5.47 -27.09 -11.60
N LYS A 395 4.50 -26.75 -12.46
CA LYS A 395 4.34 -27.34 -13.80
C LYS A 395 5.33 -26.77 -14.83
N HIS A 396 5.60 -25.47 -14.78
CA HIS A 396 6.32 -24.75 -15.84
C HIS A 396 7.71 -24.23 -15.42
N GLY A 397 8.08 -24.40 -14.16
CA GLY A 397 9.27 -23.77 -13.59
C GLY A 397 9.03 -22.30 -13.23
N ALA A 398 10.11 -21.62 -12.84
CA ALA A 398 10.08 -20.19 -12.54
C ALA A 398 9.82 -19.34 -13.79
N PHE A 399 9.27 -18.13 -13.62
CA PHE A 399 9.12 -17.18 -14.72
C PHE A 399 10.47 -16.73 -15.29
N ASP A 400 10.55 -16.61 -16.63
CA ASP A 400 11.72 -16.06 -17.34
C ASP A 400 11.55 -14.55 -17.50
N VAL A 401 12.21 -13.78 -16.61
CA VAL A 401 12.18 -12.31 -16.60
C VAL A 401 12.58 -11.70 -17.95
N THR A 402 13.43 -12.37 -18.73
CA THR A 402 13.93 -11.85 -20.00
C THR A 402 12.88 -11.86 -21.12
N LYS A 403 11.81 -12.65 -20.96
CA LYS A 403 10.79 -12.88 -22.00
C LYS A 403 9.36 -12.71 -21.53
N MET A 404 9.09 -12.80 -20.23
CA MET A 404 7.73 -12.77 -19.71
C MET A 404 7.05 -11.44 -20.06
N GLY A 405 5.75 -11.53 -20.38
CA GLY A 405 4.88 -10.37 -20.58
C GLY A 405 4.68 -9.58 -19.30
N SER A 406 3.77 -8.62 -19.34
CA SER A 406 3.43 -7.77 -18.21
C SER A 406 1.95 -7.81 -17.85
N VAL A 407 1.66 -7.73 -16.55
CA VAL A 407 0.29 -7.60 -16.06
C VAL A 407 0.10 -6.23 -15.45
N SER A 408 -0.74 -5.42 -16.09
CA SER A 408 -1.22 -4.16 -15.53
C SER A 408 -2.53 -4.38 -14.76
N ASN A 409 -2.84 -3.49 -13.82
CA ASN A 409 -4.05 -3.57 -13.03
C ASN A 409 -4.88 -2.28 -13.13
N VAL A 410 -6.17 -2.46 -13.41
CA VAL A 410 -7.21 -1.45 -13.22
C VAL A 410 -8.03 -1.86 -12.00
N GLY A 411 -7.87 -1.12 -10.90
CA GLY A 411 -8.43 -1.48 -9.59
C GLY A 411 -9.56 -0.57 -9.15
N LEU A 412 -10.70 -1.16 -8.80
CA LEU A 412 -11.83 -0.46 -8.19
C LEU A 412 -11.45 -0.07 -6.75
N MET A 413 -11.35 1.23 -6.46
CA MET A 413 -10.94 1.68 -5.11
C MET A 413 -11.57 3.00 -4.66
N ALA A 414 -12.15 3.78 -5.59
CA ALA A 414 -12.65 5.11 -5.29
C ALA A 414 -13.70 5.06 -4.17
N LYS A 415 -13.67 6.07 -3.29
CA LYS A 415 -14.61 6.22 -2.16
C LYS A 415 -14.66 5.02 -1.19
N LYS A 416 -13.49 4.42 -0.93
CA LYS A 416 -13.31 3.26 -0.02
C LYS A 416 -14.15 2.05 -0.43
N ALA A 417 -14.09 1.69 -1.73
CA ALA A 417 -14.82 0.55 -2.25
C ALA A 417 -14.49 -0.76 -1.51
N GLU A 418 -15.52 -1.56 -1.29
CA GLU A 418 -15.45 -2.96 -0.81
C GLU A 418 -14.84 -3.07 0.61
N GLU A 419 -13.95 -4.04 0.85
CA GLU A 419 -13.41 -4.33 2.19
C GLU A 419 -12.72 -3.15 2.86
N TYR A 420 -12.11 -2.25 2.08
CA TYR A 420 -11.37 -1.08 2.61
C TYR A 420 -12.31 -0.05 3.25
N GLY A 421 -13.62 -0.14 2.96
CA GLY A 421 -14.67 0.64 3.61
C GLY A 421 -15.36 -0.07 4.77
N SER A 422 -15.01 -1.33 5.08
CA SER A 422 -15.80 -2.20 5.98
C SER A 422 -15.46 -2.06 7.47
N HIS A 423 -14.36 -1.39 7.83
CA HIS A 423 -13.83 -1.47 9.20
C HIS A 423 -14.79 -0.99 10.29
N ASP A 424 -15.57 0.05 9.99
CA ASP A 424 -16.56 0.61 10.91
C ASP A 424 -17.89 -0.16 10.90
N LYS A 425 -17.95 -1.25 10.13
CA LYS A 425 -19.07 -2.18 9.91
C LYS A 425 -18.63 -3.64 10.08
N THR A 426 -17.53 -3.87 10.80
CA THR A 426 -17.02 -5.21 11.13
C THR A 426 -17.14 -5.43 12.63
N PHE A 427 -17.74 -6.54 13.04
CA PHE A 427 -18.08 -6.83 14.43
C PHE A 427 -17.67 -8.25 14.82
N LEU A 428 -17.11 -8.37 16.02
CA LEU A 428 -17.04 -9.65 16.73
C LEU A 428 -18.39 -9.88 17.40
N ILE A 429 -19.06 -10.98 17.08
CA ILE A 429 -20.41 -11.25 17.53
C ILE A 429 -20.43 -11.60 19.04
N PRO A 430 -21.14 -10.84 19.89
CA PRO A 430 -21.09 -11.01 21.35
C PRO A 430 -21.94 -12.17 21.87
N HIS A 431 -22.99 -12.56 21.15
CA HIS A 431 -23.85 -13.69 21.46
C HIS A 431 -24.49 -14.24 20.17
N ALA A 432 -24.93 -15.49 20.20
CA ALA A 432 -25.63 -16.08 19.06
C ALA A 432 -26.96 -15.35 18.77
N GLY A 433 -27.38 -15.35 17.51
CA GLY A 433 -28.61 -14.70 17.08
C GLY A 433 -28.64 -14.42 15.58
N SER A 434 -29.52 -13.52 15.18
CA SER A 434 -29.67 -13.08 13.79
C SER A 434 -29.18 -11.64 13.64
N ILE A 435 -28.20 -11.42 12.78
CA ILE A 435 -27.69 -10.08 12.44
C ILE A 435 -28.24 -9.65 11.09
N SER A 436 -28.80 -8.43 11.03
CA SER A 436 -29.51 -7.93 9.85
C SER A 436 -29.15 -6.49 9.54
N VAL A 437 -29.10 -6.17 8.25
CA VAL A 437 -29.05 -4.80 7.73
C VAL A 437 -30.48 -4.38 7.43
N VAL A 438 -30.97 -3.36 8.14
CA VAL A 438 -32.37 -2.91 8.09
C VAL A 438 -32.43 -1.46 7.63
N ASP A 439 -33.27 -1.14 6.65
CA ASP A 439 -33.47 0.22 6.17
C ASP A 439 -34.39 1.05 7.08
N THR A 440 -34.56 2.34 6.78
CA THR A 440 -35.44 3.24 7.56
C THR A 440 -36.92 2.87 7.52
N ASP A 441 -37.36 2.09 6.53
CA ASP A 441 -38.74 1.63 6.39
C ASP A 441 -38.99 0.32 7.16
N GLY A 442 -37.94 -0.24 7.78
CA GLY A 442 -37.98 -1.50 8.52
C GLY A 442 -37.79 -2.75 7.65
N ASN A 443 -37.42 -2.59 6.38
CA ASN A 443 -37.15 -3.73 5.51
C ASN A 443 -35.77 -4.30 5.80
N THR A 444 -35.69 -5.63 5.90
CA THR A 444 -34.41 -6.34 5.98
C THR A 444 -33.80 -6.46 4.60
N LEU A 445 -32.64 -5.83 4.39
CA LEU A 445 -31.89 -5.86 3.13
C LEU A 445 -31.02 -7.12 3.04
N LEU A 446 -30.29 -7.44 4.11
CA LEU A 446 -29.39 -8.59 4.24
C LEU A 446 -29.50 -9.15 5.66
N SER A 447 -29.33 -10.46 5.84
CA SER A 447 -29.42 -11.10 7.16
C SER A 447 -28.63 -12.42 7.23
N HIS A 448 -28.06 -12.71 8.39
CA HIS A 448 -27.32 -13.94 8.70
C HIS A 448 -27.66 -14.45 10.09
N GLU A 449 -27.72 -15.78 10.23
CA GLU A 449 -27.61 -16.42 11.54
C GLU A 449 -26.13 -16.51 11.92
N VAL A 450 -25.80 -16.11 13.15
CA VAL A 450 -24.42 -16.00 13.65
C VAL A 450 -24.29 -16.60 15.03
N GLU A 451 -23.09 -17.10 15.35
CA GLU A 451 -22.73 -17.63 16.65
C GLU A 451 -21.82 -16.68 17.44
N THR A 452 -21.67 -16.94 18.73
CA THR A 452 -20.78 -16.15 19.59
C THR A 452 -19.33 -16.26 19.12
N GLY A 453 -18.69 -15.11 18.92
CA GLY A 453 -17.30 -15.01 18.49
C GLY A 453 -17.11 -15.07 16.98
N ASP A 454 -18.17 -15.23 16.19
CA ASP A 454 -18.09 -15.06 14.74
C ASP A 454 -17.66 -13.64 14.38
N ILE A 455 -17.01 -13.48 13.22
CA ILE A 455 -16.64 -12.17 12.68
C ILE A 455 -17.63 -11.86 11.57
N TRP A 456 -18.49 -10.85 11.75
CA TRP A 456 -19.41 -10.39 10.72
C TRP A 456 -18.93 -9.06 10.13
N ARG A 457 -19.11 -8.86 8.82
CA ARG A 457 -18.75 -7.62 8.14
C ARG A 457 -19.77 -7.23 7.06
N MET A 458 -19.88 -5.93 6.81
CA MET A 458 -20.59 -5.36 5.66
C MET A 458 -19.69 -4.43 4.86
N CYS A 459 -19.72 -4.56 3.54
CA CYS A 459 -19.01 -3.69 2.61
C CYS A 459 -19.98 -2.88 1.73
N GLN A 460 -19.42 -1.89 1.03
CA GLN A 460 -20.15 -0.94 0.19
C GLN A 460 -19.34 -0.63 -1.06
N VAL A 461 -20.00 -0.57 -2.21
CA VAL A 461 -19.40 -0.01 -3.43
C VAL A 461 -20.42 0.80 -4.23
N LYS A 462 -20.05 2.05 -4.52
CA LYS A 462 -20.94 3.02 -5.15
C LYS A 462 -20.93 2.86 -6.66
N ASP A 463 -22.05 3.21 -7.29
CA ASP A 463 -22.25 3.02 -8.72
C ASP A 463 -21.29 3.86 -9.59
N ASP A 464 -21.13 5.14 -9.26
CA ASP A 464 -20.20 6.05 -9.96
C ASP A 464 -18.77 5.48 -10.04
N PRO A 465 -18.13 5.04 -8.92
CA PRO A 465 -16.87 4.30 -8.96
C PRO A 465 -16.84 3.09 -9.90
N ILE A 466 -17.91 2.29 -9.96
CA ILE A 466 -17.96 1.08 -10.80
C ILE A 466 -17.98 1.47 -12.28
N ARG A 467 -18.80 2.48 -12.64
CA ARG A 467 -18.88 2.98 -14.01
C ARG A 467 -17.54 3.57 -14.48
N ASP A 468 -16.88 4.35 -13.63
CA ASP A 468 -15.53 4.87 -13.91
C ASP A 468 -14.49 3.74 -14.04
N TRP A 469 -14.56 2.72 -13.18
CA TRP A 469 -13.68 1.55 -13.23
C TRP A 469 -13.82 0.75 -14.54
N VAL A 470 -15.05 0.54 -15.01
CA VAL A 470 -15.30 -0.10 -16.33
C VAL A 470 -14.73 0.75 -17.47
N LYS A 471 -14.96 2.07 -17.44
CA LYS A 471 -14.41 3.01 -18.42
C LYS A 471 -12.88 2.96 -18.44
N LEU A 472 -12.23 2.94 -17.29
CA LEU A 472 -10.78 2.84 -17.17
C LEU A 472 -10.27 1.49 -17.69
N GLY A 473 -10.98 0.40 -17.39
CA GLY A 473 -10.70 -0.94 -17.91
C GLY A 473 -10.70 -0.98 -19.44
N VAL A 474 -11.74 -0.41 -20.08
CA VAL A 474 -11.80 -0.29 -21.55
C VAL A 474 -10.70 0.62 -22.10
N THR A 475 -10.42 1.74 -21.42
CA THR A 475 -9.36 2.68 -21.83
C THR A 475 -7.99 2.00 -21.86
N ARG A 476 -7.68 1.18 -20.84
CA ARG A 476 -6.44 0.40 -20.80
C ARG A 476 -6.46 -0.77 -21.78
N ALA A 477 -7.61 -1.42 -21.99
CA ALA A 477 -7.76 -2.45 -23.00
C ALA A 477 -7.45 -1.92 -24.40
N LYS A 478 -7.82 -0.67 -24.74
CA LYS A 478 -7.43 -0.04 -26.02
C LYS A 478 -5.93 0.14 -26.19
N ALA A 479 -5.19 0.32 -25.10
CA ALA A 479 -3.74 0.48 -25.13
C ALA A 479 -2.98 -0.86 -25.22
N VAL A 480 -3.56 -1.96 -24.71
CA VAL A 480 -2.88 -3.26 -24.56
C VAL A 480 -3.45 -4.35 -25.48
N GLY A 481 -4.73 -4.24 -25.86
CA GLY A 481 -5.47 -5.19 -26.68
C GLY A 481 -6.31 -6.22 -25.91
N SER A 482 -5.98 -6.49 -24.63
CA SER A 482 -6.69 -7.48 -23.80
C SER A 482 -6.93 -7.00 -22.37
N ALA A 483 -8.14 -7.21 -21.86
CA ALA A 483 -8.51 -6.98 -20.47
C ALA A 483 -9.40 -8.11 -19.93
N VAL A 484 -9.15 -8.52 -18.69
CA VAL A 484 -9.94 -9.55 -18.01
C VAL A 484 -10.49 -8.95 -16.73
N PHE A 485 -11.81 -9.00 -16.55
CA PHE A 485 -12.48 -8.69 -15.29
C PHE A 485 -12.44 -9.94 -14.39
N TRP A 486 -11.88 -9.80 -13.19
CA TRP A 486 -11.70 -10.91 -12.25
C TRP A 486 -12.85 -10.89 -11.27
N LEU A 487 -13.95 -11.53 -11.66
CA LEU A 487 -15.21 -11.55 -10.92
C LEU A 487 -15.74 -12.98 -10.92
N ASP A 488 -15.98 -13.53 -9.73
CA ASP A 488 -16.51 -14.88 -9.55
C ASP A 488 -18.03 -14.84 -9.44
N GLU A 489 -18.75 -15.40 -10.41
CA GLU A 489 -20.22 -15.45 -10.39
C GLU A 489 -20.81 -16.19 -9.18
N ASN A 490 -20.01 -16.99 -8.48
CA ASN A 490 -20.42 -17.68 -7.25
C ASN A 490 -20.29 -16.82 -5.99
N ARG A 491 -19.66 -15.64 -6.07
CA ARG A 491 -19.70 -14.62 -5.02
C ARG A 491 -20.88 -13.69 -5.26
N ALA A 492 -21.71 -13.51 -4.23
CA ALA A 492 -22.91 -12.69 -4.36
C ALA A 492 -22.57 -11.23 -4.74
N HIS A 493 -21.48 -10.69 -4.19
CA HIS A 493 -20.99 -9.34 -4.51
C HIS A 493 -20.53 -9.24 -5.96
N ASP A 494 -19.65 -10.14 -6.39
CA ASP A 494 -19.13 -10.14 -7.76
C ASP A 494 -20.26 -10.36 -8.77
N ALA A 495 -21.29 -11.15 -8.45
CA ALA A 495 -22.47 -11.30 -9.29
C ALA A 495 -23.24 -9.98 -9.50
N GLU A 496 -23.34 -9.11 -8.48
CA GLU A 496 -23.89 -7.76 -8.63
C GLU A 496 -22.97 -6.87 -9.48
N LEU A 497 -21.64 -6.96 -9.30
CA LEU A 497 -20.67 -6.25 -10.14
C LEU A 497 -20.75 -6.68 -11.61
N ILE A 498 -20.87 -7.98 -11.90
CA ILE A 498 -20.98 -8.53 -13.26
C ILE A 498 -22.17 -7.91 -13.98
N LYS A 499 -23.32 -7.75 -13.31
CA LYS A 499 -24.50 -7.07 -13.88
C LYS A 499 -24.17 -5.65 -14.33
N LYS A 500 -23.48 -4.88 -13.47
CA LYS A 500 -23.06 -3.51 -13.79
C LYS A 500 -22.02 -3.44 -14.89
N VAL A 501 -21.03 -4.33 -14.87
CA VAL A 501 -20.01 -4.44 -15.93
C VAL A 501 -20.67 -4.69 -17.29
N HIS A 502 -21.63 -5.61 -17.37
CA HIS A 502 -22.35 -5.87 -18.62
C HIS A 502 -23.14 -4.67 -19.13
N VAL A 503 -23.72 -3.86 -18.25
CA VAL A 503 -24.41 -2.61 -18.64
C VAL A 503 -23.39 -1.58 -19.12
N TYR A 504 -22.36 -1.29 -18.33
CA TYR A 504 -21.44 -0.19 -18.62
C TYR A 504 -20.48 -0.47 -19.77
N LEU A 505 -20.17 -1.74 -20.08
CA LEU A 505 -19.42 -2.08 -21.29
C LEU A 505 -20.16 -1.67 -22.57
N GLN A 506 -21.50 -1.60 -22.56
CA GLN A 506 -22.30 -1.17 -23.72
C GLN A 506 -22.19 0.34 -24.00
N GLU A 507 -21.69 1.11 -23.04
CA GLU A 507 -21.48 2.56 -23.17
C GLU A 507 -20.15 2.91 -23.85
N HIS A 508 -19.36 1.90 -24.22
CA HIS A 508 -18.02 2.08 -24.76
C HIS A 508 -17.83 1.30 -26.06
N ASP A 509 -17.06 1.89 -26.98
CA ASP A 509 -16.60 1.16 -28.15
C ASP A 509 -15.55 0.12 -27.74
N THR A 510 -15.94 -1.16 -27.83
CA THR A 510 -15.13 -2.34 -27.53
C THR A 510 -14.71 -3.10 -28.79
N THR A 511 -14.94 -2.52 -29.98
CA THR A 511 -14.61 -3.16 -31.26
C THR A 511 -13.13 -3.51 -31.33
N GLY A 512 -12.82 -4.78 -31.57
CA GLY A 512 -11.44 -5.26 -31.69
C GLY A 512 -10.70 -5.48 -30.37
N LEU A 513 -11.36 -5.35 -29.22
CA LEU A 513 -10.77 -5.61 -27.90
C LEU A 513 -11.10 -7.03 -27.41
N ASP A 514 -10.14 -7.73 -26.82
CA ASP A 514 -10.37 -9.00 -26.10
C ASP A 514 -10.72 -8.69 -24.64
N ILE A 515 -12.01 -8.55 -24.36
CA ILE A 515 -12.53 -8.30 -23.00
C ILE A 515 -13.33 -9.52 -22.53
N SER A 516 -12.97 -10.08 -21.38
CA SER A 516 -13.68 -11.21 -20.77
C SER A 516 -13.89 -11.01 -19.27
N ILE A 517 -14.87 -11.74 -18.72
CA ILE A 517 -15.13 -11.84 -17.27
C ILE A 517 -14.80 -13.28 -16.86
N ARG A 518 -14.00 -13.47 -15.81
CA ARG A 518 -13.54 -14.79 -15.35
C ARG A 518 -13.44 -14.83 -13.83
N SER A 519 -13.66 -16.00 -13.23
CA SER A 519 -13.37 -16.25 -11.82
C SER A 519 -11.90 -15.95 -11.51
N VAL A 520 -11.57 -15.70 -10.23
CA VAL A 520 -10.18 -15.41 -9.81
C VAL A 520 -9.21 -16.50 -10.28
N SER A 521 -9.60 -17.77 -10.15
CA SER A 521 -8.79 -18.91 -10.55
C SER A 521 -8.57 -18.97 -12.07
N ASP A 522 -9.63 -18.82 -12.86
CA ASP A 522 -9.59 -18.88 -14.32
C ASP A 522 -8.85 -17.68 -14.91
N ALA A 523 -9.08 -16.49 -14.35
CA ALA A 523 -8.41 -15.25 -14.74
C ALA A 523 -6.91 -15.34 -14.47
N THR A 524 -6.52 -15.91 -13.32
CA THR A 524 -5.12 -16.18 -12.99
C THR A 524 -4.51 -17.13 -14.02
N ALA A 525 -5.10 -18.30 -14.25
CA ALA A 525 -4.57 -19.30 -15.18
C ALA A 525 -4.42 -18.74 -16.61
N TYR A 526 -5.45 -18.04 -17.12
CA TYR A 526 -5.42 -17.39 -18.43
C TYR A 526 -4.27 -16.36 -18.52
N THR A 527 -4.12 -15.52 -17.49
CA THR A 527 -3.10 -14.47 -17.44
C THR A 527 -1.70 -15.08 -17.40
N LEU A 528 -1.48 -16.14 -16.60
CA LEU A 528 -0.17 -16.79 -16.48
C LEU A 528 0.31 -17.42 -17.79
N GLU A 529 -0.59 -18.07 -18.54
CA GLU A 529 -0.26 -18.62 -19.86
C GLU A 529 0.18 -17.53 -20.85
N ARG A 530 -0.52 -16.39 -20.84
CA ARG A 530 -0.16 -15.22 -21.66
C ARG A 530 1.18 -14.62 -21.25
N VAL A 531 1.39 -14.39 -19.95
CA VAL A 531 2.64 -13.85 -19.41
C VAL A 531 3.81 -14.75 -19.79
N LYS A 532 3.68 -16.07 -19.67
CA LYS A 532 4.71 -17.03 -20.09
C LYS A 532 4.98 -16.98 -21.60
N ALA A 533 3.96 -16.69 -22.41
CA ALA A 533 4.10 -16.49 -23.86
C ALA A 533 4.65 -15.11 -24.25
N GLY A 534 5.00 -14.24 -23.29
CA GLY A 534 5.50 -12.89 -23.57
C GLY A 534 4.39 -11.87 -23.90
N LEU A 535 3.13 -12.19 -23.59
CA LEU A 535 1.98 -11.35 -23.90
C LEU A 535 1.51 -10.57 -22.66
N ASP A 536 1.12 -9.32 -22.88
CA ASP A 536 0.62 -8.44 -21.84
C ASP A 536 -0.88 -8.64 -21.60
N THR A 537 -1.34 -8.41 -20.38
CA THR A 537 -2.76 -8.51 -20.00
C THR A 537 -3.14 -7.40 -19.02
N VAL A 538 -4.31 -6.80 -19.19
CA VAL A 538 -4.89 -5.90 -18.17
C VAL A 538 -5.80 -6.73 -17.25
N SER A 539 -5.42 -6.84 -15.98
CA SER A 539 -6.32 -7.32 -14.93
C SER A 539 -7.24 -6.17 -14.48
N VAL A 540 -8.54 -6.39 -14.49
CA VAL A 540 -9.55 -5.41 -14.06
C VAL A 540 -10.25 -6.00 -12.84
N THR A 541 -9.96 -5.47 -11.65
CA THR A 541 -10.29 -6.15 -10.39
C THR A 541 -10.91 -5.24 -9.33
N GLY A 542 -11.54 -5.85 -8.33
CA GLY A 542 -11.86 -5.20 -7.05
C GLY A 542 -10.60 -4.73 -6.29
N ASN A 543 -10.82 -4.10 -5.15
CA ASN A 543 -9.85 -3.36 -4.36
C ASN A 543 -8.80 -4.25 -3.70
N VAL A 544 -9.19 -5.40 -3.16
CA VAL A 544 -8.25 -6.35 -2.53
C VAL A 544 -7.34 -6.98 -3.59
N LEU A 545 -7.91 -7.48 -4.69
CA LEU A 545 -7.14 -8.05 -5.80
C LEU A 545 -6.25 -7.01 -6.48
N ARG A 546 -6.65 -5.73 -6.54
CA ARG A 546 -5.78 -4.64 -6.98
C ARG A 546 -4.49 -4.66 -6.16
N ASP A 547 -4.59 -4.73 -4.84
CA ASP A 547 -3.40 -4.78 -3.99
C ASP A 547 -2.57 -6.03 -4.25
N TYR A 548 -3.20 -7.20 -4.24
CA TYR A 548 -2.48 -8.48 -4.35
C TYR A 548 -1.76 -8.62 -5.70
N LEU A 549 -2.43 -8.26 -6.79
CA LEU A 549 -1.86 -8.38 -8.14
C LEU A 549 -0.78 -7.33 -8.42
N THR A 550 -0.89 -6.14 -7.82
CA THR A 550 0.10 -5.06 -7.99
C THR A 550 1.34 -5.23 -7.12
N ASP A 551 1.36 -6.20 -6.21
CA ASP A 551 2.58 -6.74 -5.64
C ASP A 551 3.06 -8.00 -6.36
N LEU A 552 2.16 -8.95 -6.62
CA LEU A 552 2.50 -10.25 -7.22
C LEU A 552 3.25 -10.12 -8.54
N PHE A 553 2.63 -9.52 -9.56
CA PHE A 553 3.23 -9.48 -10.88
C PHE A 553 4.49 -8.61 -10.92
N PRO A 554 4.52 -7.40 -10.31
CA PRO A 554 5.74 -6.60 -10.27
C PRO A 554 6.90 -7.26 -9.53
N ILE A 555 6.65 -8.02 -8.45
CA ILE A 555 7.71 -8.77 -7.77
C ILE A 555 8.29 -9.88 -8.67
N LEU A 556 7.44 -10.56 -9.47
CA LEU A 556 7.88 -11.58 -10.42
C LEU A 556 8.55 -10.98 -11.67
N GLU A 557 8.09 -9.82 -12.14
CA GLU A 557 8.56 -9.17 -13.36
C GLU A 557 9.81 -8.31 -13.14
N LEU A 558 9.85 -7.58 -12.02
CA LEU A 558 10.82 -6.52 -11.77
C LEU A 558 11.67 -6.80 -10.52
N GLY A 559 11.31 -7.83 -9.74
CA GLY A 559 11.99 -8.17 -8.49
C GLY A 559 11.54 -7.31 -7.31
N THR A 560 10.64 -6.36 -7.52
CA THR A 560 10.07 -5.44 -6.53
C THR A 560 8.83 -4.74 -7.08
N SER A 561 7.85 -4.45 -6.23
CA SER A 561 6.68 -3.62 -6.56
C SER A 561 6.91 -2.11 -6.41
N ALA A 562 8.07 -1.70 -5.88
CA ALA A 562 8.38 -0.28 -5.66
C ALA A 562 8.63 0.52 -6.95
N LYS A 563 8.81 -0.16 -8.10
CA LYS A 563 9.18 0.46 -9.39
C LYS A 563 8.01 0.51 -10.37
N MET A 564 6.83 0.83 -9.86
CA MET A 564 5.56 0.81 -10.59
C MET A 564 5.00 2.22 -10.73
N LEU A 565 4.31 2.50 -11.84
CA LEU A 565 3.38 3.63 -11.92
C LEU A 565 2.16 3.32 -11.09
N SER A 566 1.72 4.29 -10.29
CA SER A 566 0.46 4.25 -9.54
C SER A 566 -0.32 5.52 -9.85
N ILE A 567 -1.13 5.44 -10.91
CA ILE A 567 -1.91 6.56 -11.44
C ILE A 567 -3.33 6.42 -10.91
N VAL A 568 -3.91 7.54 -10.49
CA VAL A 568 -5.30 7.64 -10.06
C VAL A 568 -5.97 8.72 -10.91
N PRO A 569 -6.59 8.33 -12.03
CA PRO A 569 -7.44 9.24 -12.79
C PRO A 569 -8.60 9.65 -11.88
N LEU A 570 -8.64 10.92 -11.48
CA LEU A 570 -9.70 11.42 -10.61
C LEU A 570 -11.01 11.40 -11.40
N MET A 571 -12.11 10.98 -10.77
CA MET A 571 -13.39 10.80 -11.46
C MET A 571 -13.91 12.09 -12.13
N LYS A 572 -13.46 13.26 -11.65
CA LYS A 572 -13.82 14.58 -12.21
C LYS A 572 -12.91 15.05 -13.34
N GLY A 573 -11.84 14.32 -13.68
CA GLY A 573 -10.99 14.58 -14.85
C GLY A 573 -9.52 14.88 -14.53
N GLY A 574 -9.22 15.30 -13.31
CA GLY A 574 -7.84 15.54 -12.87
C GLY A 574 -7.01 14.25 -12.71
N GLY A 575 -5.76 14.40 -12.33
CA GLY A 575 -4.82 13.31 -12.12
C GLY A 575 -4.15 13.35 -10.75
N LEU A 576 -4.08 12.20 -10.10
CA LEU A 576 -3.25 11.95 -8.92
C LEU A 576 -2.21 10.88 -9.27
N PHE A 577 -0.94 11.16 -9.02
CA PHE A 577 0.21 10.34 -9.38
C PHE A 577 0.97 9.95 -8.12
N GLU A 578 0.75 8.73 -7.62
CA GLU A 578 1.46 8.21 -6.47
C GLU A 578 2.86 7.74 -6.90
N THR A 579 3.88 8.23 -6.20
CA THR A 579 5.29 7.93 -6.51
C THR A 579 5.74 6.55 -6.04
N GLY A 580 4.86 5.77 -5.42
CA GLY A 580 5.14 4.41 -4.97
C GLY A 580 4.03 3.85 -4.09
N ALA A 581 4.02 2.53 -3.90
CA ALA A 581 3.05 1.82 -3.06
C ALA A 581 3.53 1.58 -1.61
N GLY A 582 4.79 1.92 -1.30
CA GLY A 582 5.41 1.69 0.02
C GLY A 582 5.16 2.81 1.05
N GLY A 583 5.73 2.64 2.25
CA GLY A 583 5.76 3.68 3.31
C GLY A 583 6.93 4.68 3.16
N SER A 584 7.09 5.54 4.16
CA SER A 584 8.06 6.66 4.17
C SER A 584 9.49 6.29 4.66
N ALA A 585 9.73 5.00 4.94
CA ALA A 585 11.04 4.39 5.18
C ALA A 585 11.85 4.99 6.37
N PRO A 586 11.42 4.82 7.63
CA PRO A 586 12.10 5.37 8.82
C PRO A 586 13.57 4.93 8.96
N LYS A 587 13.90 3.70 8.55
CA LYS A 587 15.28 3.17 8.58
C LYS A 587 16.24 3.90 7.64
N HIS A 588 15.74 4.66 6.66
CA HIS A 588 16.56 5.47 5.77
C HIS A 588 16.94 6.78 6.47
N VAL A 589 16.02 7.38 7.22
CA VAL A 589 16.28 8.55 8.06
C VAL A 589 17.32 8.21 9.13
N GLN A 590 17.22 7.05 9.79
CA GLN A 590 18.22 6.62 10.76
C GLN A 590 19.64 6.53 10.17
N GLN A 591 19.78 6.05 8.93
CA GLN A 591 21.08 6.03 8.25
C GLN A 591 21.55 7.44 7.90
N PHE A 592 20.65 8.28 7.40
CA PHE A 592 20.96 9.67 7.09
C PHE A 592 21.43 10.44 8.34
N THR A 593 20.74 10.30 9.47
CA THR A 593 21.13 10.93 10.74
C THR A 593 22.48 10.38 11.25
N ALA A 594 22.74 9.09 11.10
CA ALA A 594 23.96 8.48 11.62
C ALA A 594 25.21 8.76 10.76
N GLU A 595 25.07 8.74 9.44
CA GLU A 595 26.21 8.75 8.52
C GLU A 595 25.99 9.58 7.24
N ASN A 596 25.00 10.48 7.25
CA ASN A 596 24.65 11.39 6.15
C ASN A 596 24.59 10.70 4.79
N HIS A 597 24.00 9.50 4.74
CA HIS A 597 23.77 8.74 3.51
C HIS A 597 22.29 8.41 3.39
N LEU A 598 21.63 8.93 2.34
CA LEU A 598 20.22 8.66 2.11
C LEU A 598 20.05 7.63 0.98
N ARG A 599 19.73 6.38 1.33
CA ARG A 599 19.51 5.28 0.36
C ARG A 599 18.09 5.20 -0.22
N TRP A 600 17.31 6.28 -0.14
CA TRP A 600 15.97 6.36 -0.72
C TRP A 600 16.05 6.41 -2.25
N ASP A 601 15.36 5.50 -2.95
CA ASP A 601 15.33 5.44 -4.42
C ASP A 601 14.15 6.25 -4.95
N SER A 602 14.43 7.45 -5.48
CA SER A 602 13.43 8.37 -6.03
C SER A 602 12.93 7.99 -7.44
N LEU A 603 13.25 6.80 -7.95
CA LEU A 603 12.77 6.33 -9.26
C LEU A 603 11.25 6.50 -9.43
N GLY A 604 10.47 6.17 -8.40
CA GLY A 604 9.03 6.31 -8.46
C GLY A 604 8.56 7.77 -8.53
N GLU A 605 9.32 8.72 -7.98
CA GLU A 605 9.08 10.15 -8.15
C GLU A 605 9.33 10.57 -9.60
N PHE A 606 10.43 10.13 -10.22
CA PHE A 606 10.76 10.45 -11.62
C PHE A 606 9.64 9.99 -12.57
N LEU A 607 9.18 8.75 -12.36
CA LEU A 607 8.11 8.15 -13.14
C LEU A 607 6.77 8.89 -12.96
N ALA A 608 6.42 9.28 -11.74
CA ALA A 608 5.21 10.04 -11.46
C ALA A 608 5.27 11.46 -12.07
N ILE A 609 6.44 12.11 -12.06
CA ILE A 609 6.63 13.43 -12.67
C ILE A 609 6.46 13.34 -14.19
N ALA A 610 7.04 12.33 -14.85
CA ALA A 610 6.88 12.14 -16.29
C ALA A 610 5.39 11.99 -16.64
N VAL A 611 4.67 11.09 -15.98
CA VAL A 611 3.23 10.91 -16.25
C VAL A 611 2.39 12.13 -15.85
N SER A 612 2.77 12.87 -14.80
CA SER A 612 2.13 14.12 -14.43
C SER A 612 2.28 15.18 -15.52
N LEU A 613 3.47 15.30 -16.14
CA LEU A 613 3.73 16.19 -17.27
C LEU A 613 2.97 15.75 -18.53
N GLU A 614 2.91 14.44 -18.80
CA GLU A 614 2.10 13.86 -19.90
C GLU A 614 0.60 14.16 -19.72
N HIS A 615 0.09 14.05 -18.49
CA HIS A 615 -1.30 14.39 -18.19
C HIS A 615 -1.56 15.89 -18.37
N LEU A 616 -0.66 16.73 -17.84
CA LEU A 616 -0.74 18.19 -17.99
C LEU A 616 -0.74 18.59 -19.47
N SER A 617 0.11 17.97 -20.29
CA SER A 617 0.18 18.25 -21.73
C SER A 617 -1.15 17.96 -22.44
N LYS A 618 -1.82 16.86 -22.09
CA LYS A 618 -3.12 16.48 -22.65
C LYS A 618 -4.26 17.38 -22.16
N VAL A 619 -4.30 17.70 -20.87
CA VAL A 619 -5.36 18.52 -20.27
C VAL A 619 -5.29 19.97 -20.74
N HIS A 620 -4.08 20.52 -20.90
CA HIS A 620 -3.87 21.92 -21.26
C HIS A 620 -3.42 22.14 -22.70
N ASN A 621 -3.30 21.07 -23.51
CA ASN A 621 -2.69 21.12 -24.85
C ASN A 621 -1.31 21.80 -24.85
N HIS A 622 -0.42 21.32 -23.98
CA HIS A 622 0.86 21.96 -23.65
C HIS A 622 2.06 21.18 -24.22
N GLU A 623 2.47 21.50 -25.45
CA GLU A 623 3.51 20.76 -26.20
C GLU A 623 4.84 20.65 -25.44
N ALA A 624 5.32 21.75 -24.83
CA ALA A 624 6.54 21.72 -24.02
C ALA A 624 6.47 20.77 -22.83
N ALA A 625 5.27 20.53 -22.27
CA ALA A 625 5.10 19.58 -21.17
C ALA A 625 5.18 18.13 -21.67
N ALA A 626 4.69 17.85 -22.89
CA ALA A 626 4.87 16.55 -23.53
C ALA A 626 6.35 16.26 -23.76
N LEU A 627 7.10 17.24 -24.28
CA LEU A 627 8.54 17.07 -24.50
C LEU A 627 9.33 16.90 -23.20
N LEU A 628 8.99 17.65 -22.14
CA LEU A 628 9.56 17.45 -20.81
C LEU A 628 9.28 16.03 -20.27
N SER A 629 8.07 15.51 -20.47
CA SER A 629 7.71 14.14 -20.09
C SER A 629 8.55 13.10 -20.83
N GLU A 630 8.61 13.19 -22.16
CA GLU A 630 9.31 12.21 -23.01
C GLU A 630 10.81 12.18 -22.74
N THR A 631 11.42 13.36 -22.59
CA THR A 631 12.84 13.48 -22.26
C THR A 631 13.16 13.03 -20.83
N LEU A 632 12.21 13.16 -19.89
CA LEU A 632 12.36 12.62 -18.53
C LEU A 632 12.28 11.08 -18.52
N ASP A 633 11.42 10.49 -19.35
CA ASP A 633 11.36 9.04 -19.54
C ASP A 633 12.67 8.49 -20.15
N GLU A 634 13.26 9.20 -21.11
CA GLU A 634 14.58 8.87 -21.66
C GLU A 634 15.68 8.96 -20.59
N ALA A 635 15.71 10.06 -19.83
CA ALA A 635 16.65 10.26 -18.74
C ALA A 635 16.56 9.16 -17.68
N THR A 636 15.34 8.80 -17.29
CA THR A 636 15.06 7.72 -16.32
C THR A 636 15.52 6.36 -16.87
N THR A 637 15.28 6.10 -18.16
CA THR A 637 15.76 4.89 -18.84
C THR A 637 17.28 4.79 -18.80
N ARG A 638 17.98 5.91 -19.07
CA ARG A 638 19.43 5.97 -19.05
C ARG A 638 19.99 5.81 -17.64
N LEU A 639 19.39 6.46 -16.63
CA LEU A 639 19.72 6.32 -15.21
C LEU A 639 19.72 4.84 -14.79
N LEU A 640 18.69 4.09 -15.18
CA LEU A 640 18.61 2.65 -14.93
C LEU A 640 19.73 1.88 -15.64
N LYS A 641 19.90 2.10 -16.95
CA LYS A 641 20.94 1.41 -17.75
C LYS A 641 22.35 1.63 -17.22
N GLU A 642 22.67 2.85 -16.82
CA GLU A 642 23.97 3.24 -16.28
C GLU A 642 24.11 2.97 -14.77
N ARG A 643 23.10 2.35 -14.14
CA ARG A 643 23.08 1.97 -12.71
C ARG A 643 23.35 3.15 -11.77
N LYS A 644 22.73 4.29 -12.06
CA LYS A 644 22.85 5.53 -11.27
C LYS A 644 21.77 5.69 -10.18
N SER A 645 21.17 4.57 -9.75
CA SER A 645 20.34 4.52 -8.55
C SER A 645 21.21 4.58 -7.27
N PRO A 646 20.64 4.97 -6.12
CA PRO A 646 21.37 5.01 -4.85
C PRO A 646 21.94 3.65 -4.45
N SER A 647 23.19 3.64 -4.02
CA SER A 647 23.77 2.54 -3.25
C SER A 647 23.16 2.51 -1.84
N ARG A 648 23.41 1.42 -1.12
CA ARG A 648 23.06 1.27 0.29
C ARG A 648 24.23 1.58 1.23
N LYS A 649 25.42 1.83 0.68
CA LYS A 649 26.68 1.97 1.41
C LYS A 649 27.11 3.43 1.42
N VAL A 650 27.49 3.91 2.61
CA VAL A 650 28.08 5.22 2.81
C VAL A 650 29.33 5.42 1.93
N ASN A 651 29.55 6.65 1.48
CA ASN A 651 30.59 7.09 0.54
C ASN A 651 30.46 6.55 -0.89
N GLU A 652 29.38 5.83 -1.20
CA GLU A 652 28.94 5.56 -2.56
C GLU A 652 27.79 6.51 -2.95
N LEU A 653 27.39 6.48 -4.23
CA LEU A 653 26.31 7.32 -4.74
C LEU A 653 25.03 7.11 -3.91
N ASP A 654 24.43 8.19 -3.39
CA ASP A 654 23.18 8.12 -2.63
C ASP A 654 22.02 8.80 -3.38
N ASN A 655 20.89 9.05 -2.71
CA ASN A 655 19.72 9.73 -3.27
C ASN A 655 20.09 11.04 -4.01
N ARG A 656 20.89 11.91 -3.39
CA ARG A 656 21.29 13.21 -3.97
C ARG A 656 22.10 13.02 -5.25
N GLY A 657 22.99 12.03 -5.26
CA GLY A 657 23.75 11.64 -6.44
C GLY A 657 22.86 11.14 -7.59
N SER A 658 21.83 10.36 -7.29
CA SER A 658 20.86 9.92 -8.31
C SER A 658 20.07 11.08 -8.91
N HIS A 659 19.72 12.10 -8.11
CA HIS A 659 19.04 13.31 -8.59
C HIS A 659 19.93 14.13 -9.53
N PHE A 660 21.22 14.27 -9.21
CA PHE A 660 22.17 14.90 -10.12
C PHE A 660 22.24 14.18 -11.47
N TYR A 661 22.35 12.84 -11.47
CA TYR A 661 22.39 12.08 -12.71
C TYR A 661 21.09 12.17 -13.51
N LEU A 662 19.93 12.19 -12.84
CA LEU A 662 18.66 12.48 -13.50
C LEU A 662 18.70 13.85 -14.20
N ALA A 663 19.09 14.90 -13.48
CA ALA A 663 19.18 16.26 -14.02
C ALA A 663 20.14 16.33 -15.23
N LEU A 664 21.31 15.68 -15.13
CA LEU A 664 22.27 15.59 -16.22
C LEU A 664 21.66 14.93 -17.47
N PHE A 665 21.10 13.73 -17.31
CA PHE A 665 20.54 13.00 -18.45
C PHE A 665 19.30 13.68 -19.03
N TRP A 666 18.49 14.34 -18.20
CA TRP A 666 17.31 15.07 -18.66
C TRP A 666 17.71 16.33 -19.44
N ALA A 667 18.70 17.08 -18.96
CA ALA A 667 19.22 18.24 -19.69
C ALA A 667 19.84 17.83 -21.03
N GLU A 668 20.55 16.69 -21.07
CA GLU A 668 21.10 16.15 -22.32
C GLU A 668 20.00 15.79 -23.31
N ALA A 669 18.98 15.02 -22.90
CA ALA A 669 17.85 14.68 -23.76
C ALA A 669 17.12 15.93 -24.28
N LEU A 670 16.89 16.93 -23.43
CA LEU A 670 16.30 18.23 -23.82
C LEU A 670 17.19 19.06 -24.76
N SER A 671 18.51 18.90 -24.69
CA SER A 671 19.45 19.55 -25.59
C SER A 671 19.62 18.82 -26.93
N GLU A 672 19.28 17.53 -26.98
CA GLU A 672 19.46 16.67 -28.15
C GLU A 672 18.20 16.58 -29.02
N GLN A 673 17.00 16.73 -28.43
CA GLN A 673 15.73 16.74 -29.17
C GLN A 673 15.66 17.76 -30.32
N HIS A 674 14.73 17.52 -31.24
CA HIS A 674 14.56 18.28 -32.50
C HIS A 674 13.17 18.90 -32.68
N GLU A 675 12.32 18.87 -31.66
CA GLU A 675 10.92 19.31 -31.71
C GLU A 675 10.75 20.77 -31.28
N ASP A 676 11.50 21.23 -30.26
CA ASP A 676 11.45 22.60 -29.75
C ASP A 676 12.84 23.23 -29.72
N ALA A 677 13.10 24.15 -30.65
CA ALA A 677 14.38 24.85 -30.76
C ALA A 677 14.68 25.76 -29.56
N ASN A 678 13.67 26.31 -28.89
CA ASN A 678 13.85 27.19 -27.74
C ASN A 678 14.25 26.39 -26.51
N LEU A 679 13.55 25.28 -26.21
CA LEU A 679 13.94 24.37 -25.13
C LEU A 679 15.32 23.78 -25.40
N LYS A 680 15.63 23.41 -26.65
CA LYS A 680 16.96 22.96 -27.03
C LYS A 680 18.03 23.99 -26.69
N ALA A 681 17.82 25.24 -27.09
CA ALA A 681 18.76 26.34 -26.84
C ALA A 681 18.90 26.65 -25.35
N TYR A 682 17.81 26.54 -24.59
CA TYR A 682 17.78 26.75 -23.14
C TYR A 682 18.58 25.68 -22.40
N PHE A 683 18.38 24.39 -22.71
CA PHE A 683 19.01 23.27 -22.00
C PHE A 683 20.42 22.91 -22.51
N SER A 684 20.80 23.29 -23.73
CA SER A 684 22.16 23.09 -24.25
C SER A 684 23.29 23.59 -23.31
N PRO A 685 23.27 24.83 -22.80
CA PRO A 685 24.28 25.29 -21.83
C PRO A 685 24.18 24.60 -20.47
N VAL A 686 22.98 24.15 -20.06
CA VAL A 686 22.76 23.40 -18.81
C VAL A 686 23.45 22.04 -18.89
N ALA A 687 23.12 21.27 -19.93
CA ALA A 687 23.67 19.94 -20.19
C ALA A 687 25.20 19.98 -20.25
N LYS A 688 25.76 20.95 -20.99
CA LYS A 688 27.20 21.15 -21.08
C LYS A 688 27.84 21.42 -19.72
N LYS A 689 27.29 22.35 -18.92
CA LYS A 689 27.83 22.67 -17.59
C LYS A 689 27.76 21.49 -16.63
N LEU A 690 26.62 20.78 -16.59
CA LEU A 690 26.45 19.59 -15.73
C LEU A 690 27.45 18.49 -16.11
N ARG A 691 27.66 18.24 -17.41
CA ARG A 691 28.61 17.23 -17.89
C ARG A 691 30.07 17.62 -17.59
N GLU A 692 30.45 18.87 -17.87
CA GLU A 692 31.82 19.38 -17.59
C GLU A 692 32.17 19.37 -16.09
N LYS A 693 31.16 19.39 -15.21
CA LYS A 693 31.32 19.43 -13.75
C LYS A 693 30.94 18.13 -13.06
N GLU A 694 30.69 17.04 -13.80
CA GLU A 694 30.24 15.76 -13.26
C GLU A 694 31.10 15.28 -12.08
N ASP A 695 32.41 15.15 -12.28
CA ASP A 695 33.32 14.63 -11.26
C ASP A 695 33.37 15.53 -10.01
N ILE A 696 33.28 16.85 -10.18
CA ILE A 696 33.30 17.82 -9.08
C ILE A 696 32.01 17.69 -8.26
N ILE A 697 30.85 17.66 -8.92
CA ILE A 697 29.55 17.55 -8.26
C ILE A 697 29.45 16.22 -7.50
N VAL A 698 29.80 15.10 -8.14
CA VAL A 698 29.78 13.77 -7.48
C VAL A 698 30.74 13.74 -6.29
N SER A 699 31.92 14.35 -6.41
CA SER A 699 32.86 14.46 -5.30
C SER A 699 32.30 15.28 -4.14
N GLU A 700 31.71 16.45 -4.40
CA GLU A 700 31.08 17.30 -3.37
C GLU A 700 29.95 16.55 -2.64
N LEU A 701 29.09 15.84 -3.38
CA LEU A 701 28.00 15.04 -2.82
C LEU A 701 28.50 13.87 -1.94
N ASN A 702 29.53 13.15 -2.40
CA ASN A 702 30.07 12.02 -1.64
C ASN A 702 30.90 12.46 -0.43
N GLN A 703 31.61 13.59 -0.50
CA GLN A 703 32.39 14.13 0.62
C GLN A 703 31.53 14.63 1.78
N ALA A 704 30.24 14.92 1.54
CA ALA A 704 29.32 15.24 2.61
C ALA A 704 28.96 14.02 3.49
N GLN A 705 29.17 12.80 3.00
CA GLN A 705 28.77 11.56 3.68
C GLN A 705 29.76 11.12 4.78
N GLY A 706 29.38 10.13 5.58
CA GLY A 706 30.23 9.51 6.60
C GLY A 706 30.28 10.26 7.92
N VAL A 707 29.48 11.31 8.08
CA VAL A 707 29.37 12.12 9.29
C VAL A 707 27.92 12.10 9.80
N PRO A 708 27.68 12.18 11.12
CA PRO A 708 26.35 12.38 11.65
C PRO A 708 25.71 13.66 11.13
N MET A 709 24.40 13.63 10.92
CA MET A 709 23.61 14.75 10.42
C MET A 709 22.45 15.05 11.36
N ASP A 710 22.32 16.30 11.76
CA ASP A 710 21.21 16.78 12.58
C ASP A 710 20.42 17.83 11.80
N VAL A 711 19.12 17.57 11.65
CA VAL A 711 18.16 18.47 10.99
C VAL A 711 17.15 19.08 11.97
N ALA A 712 17.46 19.01 13.27
CA ALA A 712 16.69 19.61 14.37
C ALA A 712 15.22 19.16 14.46
N GLY A 713 14.98 17.87 14.23
CA GLY A 713 13.66 17.25 14.35
C GLY A 713 13.57 15.95 13.56
N TYR A 714 12.47 15.21 13.76
CA TYR A 714 12.15 13.99 13.01
C TYR A 714 10.82 14.14 12.27
N TYR A 715 9.74 14.46 12.99
CA TYR A 715 8.40 14.68 12.42
C TYR A 715 8.22 16.10 11.90
N ASN A 716 8.91 17.08 12.50
CA ASN A 716 8.91 18.48 12.08
C ASN A 716 10.35 19.04 12.04
N PRO A 717 11.23 18.53 11.14
CA PRO A 717 12.59 18.99 11.04
C PRO A 717 12.68 20.44 10.51
N SER A 718 13.81 21.10 10.74
CA SER A 718 14.09 22.43 10.19
C SER A 718 14.25 22.36 8.67
N ASP A 719 13.39 23.06 7.92
CA ASP A 719 13.46 23.12 6.45
C ASP A 719 14.80 23.67 5.95
N ASP A 720 15.41 24.62 6.69
CA ASP A 720 16.71 25.20 6.36
C ASP A 720 17.84 24.18 6.53
N LEU A 721 17.88 23.46 7.66
CA LEU A 721 18.91 22.44 7.91
C LEU A 721 18.75 21.25 6.96
N CYS A 722 17.52 20.81 6.70
CA CYS A 722 17.22 19.81 5.67
C CYS A 722 17.74 20.26 4.31
N THR A 723 17.48 21.51 3.91
CA THR A 723 17.94 22.04 2.62
C THR A 723 19.47 22.06 2.53
N GLN A 724 20.17 22.50 3.58
CA GLN A 724 21.63 22.48 3.64
C GLN A 724 22.19 21.06 3.52
N ALA A 725 21.63 20.12 4.27
CA ALA A 725 22.08 18.72 4.27
C ALA A 725 21.78 17.99 2.95
N MET A 726 20.66 18.33 2.30
CA MET A 726 20.20 17.70 1.06
C MET A 726 20.72 18.34 -0.22
N ARG A 727 21.35 19.53 -0.12
CA ARG A 727 21.97 20.25 -1.25
C ARG A 727 23.43 20.65 -0.97
N PRO A 728 24.33 19.71 -0.61
CA PRO A 728 25.70 20.06 -0.20
C PRO A 728 26.62 20.44 -1.37
N SER A 729 26.24 20.16 -2.63
CA SER A 729 27.04 20.54 -3.80
C SER A 729 26.77 22.00 -4.20
N GLU A 730 27.67 22.90 -3.82
CA GLU A 730 27.64 24.29 -4.27
C GLU A 730 27.70 24.40 -5.80
N THR A 731 28.46 23.53 -6.45
CA THR A 731 28.63 23.55 -7.91
C THR A 731 27.29 23.25 -8.59
N LEU A 732 26.57 22.21 -8.15
CA LEU A 732 25.24 21.89 -8.67
C LEU A 732 24.24 23.01 -8.41
N ASN A 733 24.20 23.54 -7.19
CA ASN A 733 23.28 24.61 -6.81
C ASN A 733 23.47 25.85 -7.69
N LYS A 734 24.71 26.32 -7.86
CA LYS A 734 25.03 27.48 -8.72
C LYS A 734 24.60 27.27 -10.16
N ILE A 735 24.73 26.05 -10.69
CA ILE A 735 24.24 25.73 -12.04
C ILE A 735 22.72 25.88 -12.08
N LEU A 736 21.97 25.22 -11.19
CA LEU A 736 20.51 25.25 -11.18
C LEU A 736 19.96 26.67 -10.97
N ASP A 737 20.53 27.44 -10.04
CA ASP A 737 20.07 28.79 -9.71
C ASP A 737 20.21 29.75 -10.92
N THR A 738 21.21 29.54 -11.78
CA THR A 738 21.40 30.34 -13.01
C THR A 738 20.25 30.16 -14.02
N PHE A 739 19.49 29.07 -13.92
CA PHE A 739 18.41 28.71 -14.85
C PHE A 739 17.05 28.58 -14.12
N SER A 740 16.94 29.10 -12.89
CA SER A 740 15.68 29.08 -12.13
C SER A 740 15.02 30.46 -12.02
N GLU A 741 15.66 31.50 -12.57
CA GLU A 741 15.16 32.86 -12.77
C GLU A 741 14.67 33.05 -14.20
#